data_AF-A0AAV0SA80-F1
#
_entry.id   AF-A0AAV0SA80-F1
#
_cell.length_a   1.000
_cell.length_b   1.000
_cell.length_c   1.000
_cell.angle_alpha   90.00
_cell.angle_beta   90.00
_cell.angle_gamma   90.00
#
_symmetry.space_group_name_H-M   'P 1'
#
loop_
_entity.id
_entity.type
_entity.pdbx_description
1 polymer ?
#
loop_
_entity_poly.entity_id
_entity_poly.type
_entity_poly.pdbx_seq_one_letter_code
_entity_poly.pdbx_strand_id
1 'polypeptide(L)'
;MKLDVPLAAVDVRVEDDISCRDKNNNDVQDKKGNLLIHTDGTGFISEDLARLCPNVSQGRCLESGFGENQEGNFSGSRCREPPLLMQLRLFHYGMAVKGTLLVNKKIGHNTIVVRKSMVKVYKDQNLSENPTANSLEIVNTSRRPNPAHLSRNLIALLSSGGVPQDFFMDLLNKELQDARSDGFKRRAAARAASFHYEKEMIVSGIPLEESYLNFRLPALMGEENKRLKAGKFLLPDSYYLMGTADPSGALKEGEVCIILDNGQVSGKVLVYRNPGLHFGDVHILEAVYLKEMEDYVGSSRFGIFFPTDGPRSLADEMANGDYDGDMFLVSKYPQLLESFRQSAPWEANSSLTKSPSKAPRSMSDEELENVLFHSFLKTRFQPSATTGMAAESWLAMMDRFLTLGCGSTFEAEKRELRKNILQVIDIYYDALDAPKSGAKVVLPPELTVDLFPNFMEKGEDKSYKSTSILGLIYDEVTKFEDRDDVPVSEIVKLSCFAEEAPRELLEEWKMLYNEYRQDMQISLQNEADKNAAADEVIEKYKRIFYGQTRNYYSSETGDVYTNRKKEVSPVIEAVDFHTTKKKKEHLFLEARALYQVVYDYAESQRRKASSIKEQQSSIRLCGFAWRVAGTALCALCISSRAEKPMLCSESAFKEMFGRT
;
A
#
# COMPACT_ATOMS: atom_id res chain seq x y z
N MET A 1 -8.80 8.53 13.32
CA MET A 1 -9.56 9.78 13.54
C MET A 1 -10.48 9.56 14.74
N LYS A 2 -10.43 10.42 15.76
CA LYS A 2 -11.36 10.36 16.88
C LYS A 2 -12.69 10.96 16.43
N LEU A 3 -13.78 10.22 16.57
CA LEU A 3 -15.12 10.69 16.27
C LEU A 3 -15.64 11.48 17.48
N ASP A 4 -16.08 12.72 17.24
CA ASP A 4 -16.59 13.59 18.29
C ASP A 4 -18.06 13.28 18.56
N VAL A 5 -18.28 12.32 19.47
CA VAL A 5 -19.61 11.89 19.92
C VAL A 5 -19.62 11.96 21.45
N PRO A 6 -20.71 12.44 22.08
CA PRO A 6 -20.86 12.37 23.53
C PRO A 6 -21.07 10.92 23.98
N LEU A 7 -20.00 10.12 24.01
CA LEU A 7 -20.01 8.68 24.33
C LEU A 7 -20.60 8.35 25.70
N ALA A 8 -20.66 9.32 26.62
CA ALA A 8 -21.33 9.15 27.91
C ALA A 8 -22.86 9.02 27.77
N ALA A 9 -23.44 9.58 26.70
CA ALA A 9 -24.86 9.48 26.38
C ALA A 9 -25.19 8.31 25.43
N VAL A 10 -24.19 7.71 24.79
CA VAL A 10 -24.35 6.59 23.86
C VAL A 10 -24.63 5.30 24.64
N ASP A 11 -25.66 4.56 24.24
CA ASP A 11 -25.96 3.24 24.77
C ASP A 11 -25.05 2.19 24.12
N VAL A 12 -24.01 1.78 24.84
CA VAL A 12 -23.08 0.73 24.38
C VAL A 12 -23.45 -0.61 25.02
N ARG A 13 -23.96 -1.54 24.21
CA ARG A 13 -24.40 -2.87 24.64
C ARG A 13 -23.41 -3.93 24.21
N VAL A 14 -23.11 -4.87 25.10
CA VAL A 14 -22.32 -6.07 24.78
C VAL A 14 -23.27 -7.24 24.61
N GLU A 15 -23.27 -7.85 23.43
CA GLU A 15 -24.07 -9.03 23.11
C GLU A 15 -23.18 -10.26 22.89
N ASP A 16 -23.79 -11.44 23.00
CA ASP A 16 -23.16 -12.70 22.62
C ASP A 16 -22.90 -12.78 21.11
N ASP A 17 -21.83 -13.47 20.75
CA ASP A 17 -21.57 -13.88 19.37
C ASP A 17 -22.54 -14.96 18.91
N ILE A 18 -22.82 -15.00 17.61
CA ILE A 18 -23.64 -16.06 17.01
C ILE A 18 -22.77 -17.30 16.83
N SER A 19 -23.08 -18.39 17.54
CA SER A 19 -22.35 -19.65 17.44
C SER A 19 -22.58 -20.37 16.11
N CYS A 20 -21.53 -20.99 15.58
CA CYS A 20 -21.63 -21.92 14.46
C CYS A 20 -22.29 -23.23 14.91
N ARG A 21 -23.14 -23.81 14.06
CA ARG A 21 -23.92 -25.01 14.41
C ARG A 21 -23.80 -26.10 13.37
N ASP A 22 -23.72 -27.35 13.85
CA ASP A 22 -23.73 -28.51 12.97
C ASP A 22 -25.14 -28.80 12.41
N LYS A 23 -25.25 -29.82 11.54
CA LYS A 23 -26.54 -30.25 10.96
C LYS A 23 -27.57 -30.72 11.98
N ASN A 24 -27.14 -31.00 13.22
CA ASN A 24 -27.98 -31.40 14.34
C ASN A 24 -28.28 -30.24 15.29
N ASN A 25 -27.90 -29.00 14.92
CA ASN A 25 -28.08 -27.78 15.70
C ASN A 25 -27.28 -27.74 17.02
N ASN A 26 -26.17 -28.50 17.10
CA ASN A 26 -25.22 -28.41 18.21
C ASN A 26 -24.14 -27.37 17.91
N ASP A 27 -23.68 -26.65 18.94
CA ASP A 27 -22.59 -25.70 18.77
C ASP A 27 -21.29 -26.42 18.40
N VAL A 28 -20.59 -25.90 17.39
CA VAL A 28 -19.33 -26.46 16.90
C VAL A 28 -18.16 -25.87 17.67
N GLN A 29 -17.21 -26.73 18.05
CA GLN A 29 -15.97 -26.33 18.71
C GLN A 29 -14.76 -26.59 17.82
N ASP A 30 -13.76 -25.72 17.93
CA ASP A 30 -12.44 -25.95 17.34
C ASP A 30 -11.71 -27.11 18.06
N LYS A 31 -10.55 -27.53 17.51
CA LYS A 31 -9.72 -28.58 18.13
C LYS A 31 -9.18 -28.21 19.52
N LYS A 32 -9.33 -26.96 19.95
CA LYS A 32 -8.91 -26.42 21.27
C LYS A 32 -10.09 -26.30 22.24
N GLY A 33 -11.31 -26.67 21.83
CA GLY A 33 -12.54 -26.58 22.63
C GLY A 33 -13.19 -25.20 22.68
N ASN A 34 -12.74 -24.23 21.86
CA ASN A 34 -13.40 -22.93 21.75
C ASN A 34 -14.58 -23.03 20.78
N LEU A 35 -15.69 -22.36 21.10
CA LEU A 35 -16.84 -22.28 20.20
C LEU A 35 -16.45 -21.52 18.92
N LEU A 36 -16.81 -22.08 17.77
CA LEU A 36 -16.74 -21.36 16.50
C LEU A 36 -17.90 -20.36 16.43
N ILE A 37 -17.65 -19.18 15.83
CA ILE A 37 -18.60 -18.08 15.77
C ILE A 37 -18.70 -17.47 14.37
N HIS A 38 -19.89 -16.99 14.04
CA HIS A 38 -20.24 -16.35 12.77
C HIS A 38 -20.06 -14.84 12.77
N THR A 39 -19.86 -14.21 13.92
CA THR A 39 -19.85 -12.74 14.07
C THR A 39 -18.51 -12.18 14.55
N ASP A 40 -17.42 -12.93 14.37
CA ASP A 40 -16.13 -12.54 14.95
C ASP A 40 -15.68 -11.15 14.45
N GLY A 41 -15.60 -10.19 15.37
CA GLY A 41 -15.07 -8.86 15.08
C GLY A 41 -16.08 -7.86 14.52
N THR A 42 -17.37 -8.20 14.41
CA THR A 42 -18.39 -7.28 13.87
C THR A 42 -19.59 -7.05 14.79
N GLY A 43 -20.05 -5.80 14.85
CA GLY A 43 -21.20 -5.36 15.64
C GLY A 43 -22.05 -4.34 14.88
N PHE A 44 -22.91 -3.60 15.60
CA PHE A 44 -23.83 -2.63 15.00
C PHE A 44 -23.65 -1.22 15.53
N ILE A 45 -23.93 -0.23 14.67
CA ILE A 45 -24.07 1.17 15.04
C ILE A 45 -25.36 1.73 14.47
N SER A 46 -26.02 2.55 15.28
CA SER A 46 -27.26 3.23 14.90
C SER A 46 -27.00 4.22 13.76
N GLU A 47 -27.99 4.37 12.89
CA GLU A 47 -27.88 5.20 11.69
C GLU A 47 -27.54 6.67 12.01
N ASP A 48 -28.11 7.21 13.08
CA ASP A 48 -27.88 8.59 13.52
C ASP A 48 -26.42 8.83 13.94
N LEU A 49 -25.79 7.88 14.62
CA LEU A 49 -24.37 7.95 14.97
C LEU A 49 -23.47 7.74 13.75
N ALA A 50 -23.81 6.79 12.87
CA ALA A 50 -23.03 6.51 11.68
C ALA A 50 -22.95 7.71 10.72
N ARG A 51 -24.01 8.51 10.64
CA ARG A 51 -24.05 9.75 9.84
C ARG A 51 -23.09 10.83 10.29
N LEU A 52 -22.59 10.76 11.53
CA LEU A 52 -21.55 11.65 12.03
C LEU A 52 -20.16 11.27 11.50
N CYS A 53 -20.00 10.05 10.98
CA CYS A 53 -18.72 9.53 10.51
C CYS A 53 -18.41 10.03 9.08
N PRO A 54 -17.31 10.79 8.87
CA PRO A 54 -16.85 11.09 7.53
C PRO A 54 -16.21 9.86 6.87
N ASN A 55 -15.87 9.94 5.59
CA ASN A 55 -15.05 8.92 4.95
C ASN A 55 -13.63 8.95 5.54
N VAL A 56 -13.17 7.81 6.07
CA VAL A 56 -11.86 7.69 6.72
C VAL A 56 -11.02 6.61 6.05
N SER A 57 -9.73 6.90 5.87
CA SER A 57 -8.73 5.94 5.41
C SER A 57 -7.48 6.06 6.25
N GLN A 58 -7.00 4.94 6.80
CA GLN A 58 -5.78 4.92 7.62
C GLN A 58 -5.81 5.99 8.74
N GLY A 59 -6.99 6.16 9.35
CA GLY A 59 -7.23 7.10 10.43
C GLY A 59 -7.27 8.58 10.01
N ARG A 60 -7.19 8.91 8.72
CA ARG A 60 -7.27 10.28 8.18
C ARG A 60 -8.62 10.50 7.48
N CYS A 61 -9.23 11.67 7.71
CA CYS A 61 -10.42 12.09 6.98
C CYS A 61 -10.07 12.34 5.52
N LEU A 62 -10.87 11.82 4.61
CA LEU A 62 -10.78 12.15 3.19
C LEU A 62 -11.66 13.39 2.98
N GLU A 63 -11.06 14.52 2.66
CA GLU A 63 -11.81 15.67 2.19
C GLU A 63 -12.50 15.28 0.87
N SER A 64 -13.81 15.50 0.80
CA SER A 64 -14.53 15.41 -0.45
C SER A 64 -14.04 16.54 -1.34
N GLY A 65 -13.28 16.22 -2.40
CA GLY A 65 -12.94 17.20 -3.42
C GLY A 65 -14.21 17.68 -4.12
N PHE A 66 -14.80 18.76 -3.61
CA PHE A 66 -15.57 19.82 -4.28
C PHE A 66 -15.87 20.86 -3.19
N GLY A 67 -15.49 22.11 -3.46
CA GLY A 67 -15.06 23.06 -2.43
C GLY A 67 -16.12 23.51 -1.42
N GLU A 68 -15.67 23.69 -0.19
CA GLU A 68 -16.18 24.71 0.71
C GLU A 68 -14.98 25.43 1.34
N ASN A 69 -14.60 26.54 0.73
CA ASN A 69 -13.92 27.61 1.45
C ASN A 69 -14.92 28.17 2.46
N GLN A 70 -14.74 27.88 3.74
CA GLN A 70 -14.99 28.84 4.82
C GLN A 70 -14.48 28.28 6.15
N GLU A 71 -13.44 28.94 6.68
CA GLU A 71 -13.24 29.00 8.13
C GLU A 71 -14.50 29.61 8.75
N GLY A 72 -15.30 28.79 9.42
CA GLY A 72 -16.51 29.25 10.11
C GLY A 72 -17.33 28.09 10.67
N ASN A 73 -17.34 27.97 11.99
CA ASN A 73 -18.28 27.22 12.83
C ASN A 73 -18.79 25.87 12.29
N PHE A 74 -18.31 24.78 12.91
CA PHE A 74 -18.94 23.46 12.88
C PHE A 74 -20.36 23.50 13.44
N SER A 75 -21.31 23.94 12.63
CA SER A 75 -22.74 23.81 12.89
C SER A 75 -23.44 23.33 11.63
N GLY A 76 -23.68 22.02 11.55
CA GLY A 76 -24.94 21.51 10.99
C GLY A 76 -25.05 21.26 9.49
N SER A 77 -23.99 20.90 8.75
CA SER A 77 -24.19 20.33 7.40
C SER A 77 -24.55 18.84 7.48
N ARG A 78 -25.83 18.59 7.77
CA ARG A 78 -26.50 17.28 7.70
C ARG A 78 -26.85 16.97 6.25
N CYS A 79 -26.20 15.97 5.64
CA CYS A 79 -26.78 14.92 4.78
C CYS A 79 -25.68 14.20 3.97
N ARG A 80 -24.77 13.50 4.64
CA ARG A 80 -23.99 12.44 3.99
C ARG A 80 -24.68 11.10 4.22
N GLU A 81 -24.75 10.26 3.19
CA GLU A 81 -25.06 8.84 3.38
C GLU A 81 -24.01 8.26 4.34
N PRO A 82 -24.43 7.54 5.39
CA PRO A 82 -23.46 6.97 6.32
C PRO A 82 -22.63 5.90 5.61
N PRO A 83 -21.34 5.74 5.97
CA PRO A 83 -20.57 4.58 5.52
C PRO A 83 -21.25 3.31 6.04
N LEU A 84 -21.35 2.28 5.19
CA LEU A 84 -21.98 1.01 5.57
C LEU A 84 -21.25 0.32 6.72
N LEU A 85 -19.92 0.30 6.69
CA LEU A 85 -19.07 -0.34 7.68
C LEU A 85 -18.00 0.64 8.18
N MET A 86 -17.72 0.60 9.48
CA MET A 86 -16.69 1.41 10.14
C MET A 86 -15.77 0.53 10.97
N GLN A 87 -14.51 0.41 10.55
CA GLN A 87 -13.47 -0.21 11.34
C GLN A 87 -13.02 0.75 12.45
N LEU A 88 -13.02 0.29 13.69
CA LEU A 88 -12.83 1.16 14.85
C LEU A 88 -11.99 0.57 15.98
N ARG A 89 -11.63 1.46 16.90
CA ARG A 89 -11.23 1.14 18.28
C ARG A 89 -12.12 1.96 19.21
N LEU A 90 -12.79 1.29 20.15
CA LEU A 90 -13.67 1.93 21.13
C LEU A 90 -13.11 1.67 22.52
N PHE A 91 -12.90 2.74 23.27
CA PHE A 91 -12.61 2.69 24.69
C PHE A 91 -13.80 3.31 25.44
N HIS A 92 -14.46 2.51 26.27
CA HIS A 92 -15.71 2.89 26.92
C HIS A 92 -15.75 2.35 28.36
N TYR A 93 -15.74 3.23 29.35
CA TYR A 93 -15.77 2.90 30.78
C TYR A 93 -14.79 1.78 31.19
N GLY A 94 -13.55 1.83 30.68
CA GLY A 94 -12.49 0.86 30.99
C GLY A 94 -12.52 -0.42 30.15
N MET A 95 -13.50 -0.56 29.25
CA MET A 95 -13.54 -1.63 28.24
C MET A 95 -12.86 -1.17 26.96
N ALA A 96 -12.00 -2.02 26.37
CA ALA A 96 -11.38 -1.78 25.07
C ALA A 96 -11.91 -2.77 24.03
N VAL A 97 -12.45 -2.22 22.94
CA VAL A 97 -13.11 -2.95 21.85
C VAL A 97 -12.40 -2.66 20.54
N LYS A 98 -12.19 -3.71 19.72
CA LYS A 98 -11.66 -3.62 18.35
C LYS A 98 -12.59 -4.40 17.42
N GLY A 99 -12.93 -3.82 16.29
CA GLY A 99 -13.64 -4.51 15.22
C GLY A 99 -14.28 -3.55 14.22
N THR A 100 -15.35 -4.01 13.58
CA THR A 100 -16.13 -3.25 12.60
C THR A 100 -17.57 -3.07 13.08
N LEU A 101 -18.16 -1.89 12.89
CA LEU A 101 -19.60 -1.69 13.11
C LEU A 101 -20.31 -1.52 11.77
N LEU A 102 -21.37 -2.30 11.59
CA LEU A 102 -22.34 -2.21 10.51
C LEU A 102 -23.45 -1.23 10.88
N VAL A 103 -23.82 -0.34 9.95
CA VAL A 103 -25.01 0.49 10.10
C VAL A 103 -26.25 -0.39 10.18
N ASN A 104 -27.03 -0.22 11.25
CA ASN A 104 -28.26 -0.97 11.45
C ASN A 104 -29.40 -0.02 11.87
N LYS A 105 -30.41 0.11 11.01
CA LYS A 105 -31.59 0.95 11.23
C LYS A 105 -32.62 0.33 12.17
N LYS A 106 -32.52 -0.97 12.44
CA LYS A 106 -33.42 -1.68 13.37
C LYS A 106 -33.01 -1.54 14.83
N ILE A 107 -31.81 -1.04 15.12
CA ILE A 107 -31.41 -0.74 16.51
C ILE A 107 -31.82 0.69 16.89
N GLY A 108 -31.98 0.93 18.19
CA GLY A 108 -32.40 2.23 18.71
C GLY A 108 -31.41 3.35 18.38
N HIS A 109 -31.89 4.59 18.38
CA HIS A 109 -31.04 5.76 18.21
C HIS A 109 -29.92 5.79 19.25
N ASN A 110 -28.79 6.43 18.91
CA ASN A 110 -27.69 6.65 19.83
C ASN A 110 -27.15 5.35 20.50
N THR A 111 -27.22 4.24 19.76
CA THR A 111 -26.86 2.90 20.24
C THR A 111 -25.67 2.34 19.46
N ILE A 112 -24.76 1.66 20.18
CA ILE A 112 -23.69 0.81 19.63
C ILE A 112 -23.85 -0.58 20.25
N VAL A 113 -23.88 -1.61 19.41
CA VAL A 113 -23.89 -3.01 19.83
C VAL A 113 -22.53 -3.62 19.50
N VAL A 114 -21.82 -4.12 20.49
CA VAL A 114 -20.54 -4.83 20.34
C VAL A 114 -20.73 -6.29 20.70
N ARG A 115 -20.01 -7.19 20.04
CA ARG A 115 -19.99 -8.62 20.36
C ARG A 115 -18.87 -8.95 21.35
N LYS A 116 -19.00 -10.06 22.08
CA LYS A 116 -17.97 -10.53 23.04
C LYS A 116 -16.59 -10.68 22.39
N SER A 117 -16.51 -11.18 21.15
CA SER A 117 -15.24 -11.36 20.45
C SER A 117 -14.52 -10.03 20.15
N MET A 118 -15.27 -8.92 20.05
CA MET A 118 -14.73 -7.59 19.81
C MET A 118 -14.06 -7.00 21.06
N VAL A 119 -14.45 -7.45 22.26
CA VAL A 119 -13.90 -6.97 23.53
C VAL A 119 -12.53 -7.59 23.79
N LYS A 120 -11.47 -6.80 23.64
CA LYS A 120 -10.09 -7.26 23.83
C LYS A 120 -9.61 -7.06 25.27
N VAL A 121 -10.17 -6.09 25.98
CA VAL A 121 -9.92 -5.85 27.40
C VAL A 121 -11.25 -5.52 28.09
N TYR A 122 -11.61 -6.30 29.10
CA TYR A 122 -12.77 -6.03 29.95
C TYR A 122 -12.42 -5.05 31.07
N LYS A 123 -13.42 -4.28 31.51
CA LYS A 123 -13.31 -3.40 32.67
C LYS A 123 -12.71 -4.15 33.86
N ASP A 124 -11.74 -3.53 34.52
CA ASP A 124 -11.24 -4.03 35.79
C ASP A 124 -12.19 -3.65 36.93
N GLN A 125 -12.70 -4.67 37.62
CA GLN A 125 -13.64 -4.45 38.72
C GLN A 125 -12.97 -3.70 39.89
N ASN A 126 -11.67 -3.89 40.09
CA ASN A 126 -10.90 -3.24 41.16
C ASN A 126 -10.64 -1.75 40.89
N LEU A 127 -10.79 -1.30 39.65
CA LEU A 127 -10.57 0.10 39.23
C LEU A 127 -11.89 0.78 38.84
N SER A 128 -13.02 0.26 39.34
CA SER A 128 -14.36 0.72 38.93
C SER A 128 -14.65 2.18 39.27
N GLU A 129 -13.99 2.73 40.28
CA GLU A 129 -14.14 4.11 40.76
C GLU A 129 -13.18 5.09 40.07
N ASN A 130 -12.20 4.60 39.30
CA ASN A 130 -11.24 5.47 38.64
C ASN A 130 -11.89 6.23 37.48
N PRO A 131 -11.55 7.52 37.29
CA PRO A 131 -12.02 8.27 36.14
C PRO A 131 -11.50 7.61 34.85
N THR A 132 -12.41 7.36 33.92
CA THR A 132 -12.09 6.81 32.60
C THR A 132 -12.37 7.86 31.54
N ALA A 133 -11.54 7.92 30.51
CA ALA A 133 -11.85 8.66 29.30
C ALA A 133 -12.63 7.74 28.36
N ASN A 134 -13.60 8.26 27.62
CA ASN A 134 -14.23 7.53 26.52
C ASN A 134 -13.65 8.01 25.18
N SER A 135 -13.42 7.10 24.24
CA SER A 135 -12.93 7.42 22.90
C SER A 135 -13.47 6.44 21.88
N LEU A 136 -13.90 6.97 20.73
CA LEU A 136 -14.30 6.21 19.57
C LEU A 136 -13.41 6.64 18.40
N GLU A 137 -12.55 5.74 17.95
CA GLU A 137 -11.56 6.02 16.92
C GLU A 137 -11.86 5.23 15.66
N ILE A 138 -12.14 5.93 14.57
CA ILE A 138 -12.36 5.33 13.26
C ILE A 138 -11.03 5.22 12.52
N VAL A 139 -10.78 4.03 11.99
CA VAL A 139 -9.58 3.68 11.25
C VAL A 139 -9.84 3.63 9.75
N ASN A 140 -10.89 2.95 9.33
CA ASN A 140 -11.33 2.88 7.94
C ASN A 140 -12.85 2.88 7.87
N THR A 141 -13.40 3.40 6.78
CA THR A 141 -14.82 3.26 6.44
C THR A 141 -14.97 2.50 5.13
N SER A 142 -16.09 1.80 4.96
CA SER A 142 -16.46 1.31 3.63
C SER A 142 -16.62 2.48 2.67
N ARG A 143 -16.20 2.27 1.44
CA ARG A 143 -16.21 3.28 0.38
C ARG A 143 -16.24 2.60 -0.97
N ARG A 144 -16.41 3.39 -2.03
CA ARG A 144 -16.28 2.92 -3.40
C ARG A 144 -14.97 2.15 -3.55
N PRO A 145 -15.02 0.86 -3.91
CA PRO A 145 -13.82 0.06 -3.96
C PRO A 145 -12.97 0.46 -5.16
N ASN A 146 -11.66 0.37 -4.99
CA ASN A 146 -10.75 0.45 -6.13
C ASN A 146 -10.83 -0.87 -6.92
N PRO A 147 -10.49 -0.83 -8.22
CA PRO A 147 -10.33 -2.05 -9.00
C PRO A 147 -9.33 -3.01 -8.34
N ALA A 148 -9.68 -4.29 -8.29
CA ALA A 148 -8.82 -5.30 -7.68
C ALA A 148 -7.68 -5.70 -8.61
N HIS A 149 -6.55 -6.02 -8.00
CA HIS A 149 -5.38 -6.54 -8.70
C HIS A 149 -5.08 -7.95 -8.24
N LEU A 150 -4.48 -8.74 -9.13
CA LEU A 150 -3.96 -10.05 -8.77
C LEU A 150 -2.78 -9.94 -7.80
N SER A 151 -2.48 -11.03 -7.12
CA SER A 151 -1.29 -11.18 -6.27
C SER A 151 -0.57 -12.48 -6.62
N ARG A 152 0.71 -12.61 -6.27
CA ARG A 152 1.47 -13.86 -6.49
C ARG A 152 0.75 -15.08 -5.91
N ASN A 153 0.22 -14.93 -4.70
CA ASN A 153 -0.49 -15.99 -3.99
C ASN A 153 -1.78 -16.35 -4.74
N LEU A 154 -2.57 -15.35 -5.12
CA LEU A 154 -3.81 -15.58 -5.85
C LEU A 154 -3.56 -16.20 -7.22
N ILE A 155 -2.56 -15.74 -7.98
CA ILE A 155 -2.19 -16.34 -9.27
C ILE A 155 -1.80 -17.81 -9.10
N ALA A 156 -0.99 -18.13 -8.08
CA ALA A 156 -0.58 -19.50 -7.81
C ALA A 156 -1.79 -20.40 -7.47
N LEU A 157 -2.69 -19.91 -6.61
CA LEU A 157 -3.91 -20.63 -6.23
C LEU A 157 -4.86 -20.81 -7.42
N LEU A 158 -5.14 -19.76 -8.19
CA LEU A 158 -5.98 -19.82 -9.39
C LEU A 158 -5.43 -20.77 -10.45
N SER A 159 -4.11 -20.72 -10.69
CA SER A 159 -3.42 -21.65 -11.59
C SER A 159 -3.58 -23.10 -11.12
N SER A 160 -3.42 -23.36 -9.82
CA SER A 160 -3.64 -24.70 -9.26
C SER A 160 -5.11 -25.16 -9.27
N GLY A 161 -6.04 -24.21 -9.24
CA GLY A 161 -7.47 -24.43 -9.44
C GLY A 161 -7.88 -24.61 -10.90
N GLY A 162 -6.93 -24.62 -11.84
CA GLY A 162 -7.17 -24.93 -13.25
C GLY A 162 -7.39 -23.72 -14.16
N VAL A 163 -7.18 -22.49 -13.68
CA VAL A 163 -7.23 -21.30 -14.55
C VAL A 163 -6.08 -21.37 -15.57
N PRO A 164 -6.35 -21.28 -16.88
CA PRO A 164 -5.33 -21.41 -17.92
C PRO A 164 -4.23 -20.35 -17.83
N GLN A 165 -3.02 -20.66 -18.32
CA GLN A 165 -1.92 -19.71 -18.38
C GLN A 165 -2.25 -18.50 -19.28
N ASP A 166 -2.92 -18.75 -20.41
CA ASP A 166 -3.31 -17.71 -21.38
C ASP A 166 -4.19 -16.62 -20.75
N PHE A 167 -5.04 -16.99 -19.78
CA PHE A 167 -5.85 -16.02 -19.04
C PHE A 167 -4.99 -14.93 -18.39
N PHE A 168 -3.92 -15.33 -17.70
CA PHE A 168 -3.04 -14.38 -17.00
C PHE A 168 -2.17 -13.60 -17.99
N MET A 169 -1.69 -14.27 -19.04
CA MET A 169 -0.86 -13.62 -20.07
C MET A 169 -1.66 -12.59 -20.86
N ASP A 170 -2.95 -12.84 -21.14
CA ASP A 170 -3.83 -11.88 -21.81
C ASP A 170 -4.07 -10.63 -20.95
N LEU A 171 -4.27 -10.80 -19.64
CA LEU A 171 -4.40 -9.68 -18.71
C LEU A 171 -3.10 -8.87 -18.64
N LEU A 172 -1.95 -9.55 -18.52
CA LEU A 172 -0.64 -8.90 -18.53
C LEU A 172 -0.40 -8.13 -19.83
N ASN A 173 -0.67 -8.76 -20.97
CA ASN A 173 -0.43 -8.16 -22.28
C ASN A 173 -1.26 -6.88 -22.50
N LYS A 174 -2.49 -6.82 -21.98
CA LYS A 174 -3.31 -5.59 -22.00
C LYS A 174 -2.64 -4.48 -21.21
N GLU A 175 -2.16 -4.77 -20.00
CA GLU A 175 -1.47 -3.77 -19.17
C GLU A 175 -0.13 -3.35 -19.78
N LEU A 176 0.63 -4.27 -20.38
CA LEU A 176 1.86 -3.93 -21.11
C LEU A 176 1.59 -3.08 -22.36
N GLN A 177 0.48 -3.30 -23.06
CA GLN A 177 0.05 -2.43 -24.16
C GLN A 177 -0.31 -1.03 -23.66
N ASP A 178 -1.07 -0.94 -22.58
CA ASP A 178 -1.41 0.35 -21.95
C ASP A 178 -0.15 1.05 -21.42
N ALA A 179 0.82 0.29 -20.90
CA ALA A 179 2.09 0.80 -20.41
C ALA A 179 2.98 1.42 -21.50
N ARG A 180 2.74 1.10 -22.78
CA ARG A 180 3.39 1.77 -23.91
C ARG A 180 2.86 3.17 -24.17
N SER A 181 1.65 3.49 -23.69
CA SER A 181 1.06 4.81 -23.92
C SER A 181 1.78 5.90 -23.14
N ASP A 182 2.04 7.05 -23.80
CA ASP A 182 2.62 8.23 -23.15
C ASP A 182 1.79 8.67 -21.94
N GLY A 183 0.47 8.56 -22.04
CA GLY A 183 -0.45 8.89 -20.95
C GLY A 183 -0.19 8.03 -19.70
N PHE A 184 0.01 6.73 -19.88
CA PHE A 184 0.35 5.84 -18.77
C PHE A 184 1.75 6.14 -18.21
N LYS A 185 2.77 6.23 -19.08
CA LYS A 185 4.15 6.52 -18.67
C LYS A 185 4.22 7.83 -17.87
N ARG A 186 3.50 8.87 -18.29
CA ARG A 186 3.38 10.14 -17.54
C ARG A 186 2.75 9.96 -16.16
N ARG A 187 1.63 9.23 -16.05
CA ARG A 187 0.96 8.99 -14.76
C ARG A 187 1.85 8.18 -13.81
N ALA A 188 2.43 7.08 -14.29
CA ALA A 188 3.33 6.24 -13.51
C ALA A 188 4.56 7.03 -13.04
N ALA A 189 5.21 7.76 -13.94
CA ALA A 189 6.38 8.57 -13.61
C ALA A 189 6.07 9.71 -12.63
N ALA A 190 4.92 10.38 -12.77
CA ALA A 190 4.52 11.44 -11.84
C ALA A 190 4.26 10.92 -10.42
N ARG A 191 3.72 9.69 -10.29
CA ARG A 191 3.53 9.03 -8.99
C ARG A 191 4.87 8.67 -8.34
N ALA A 192 5.80 8.13 -9.13
CA ALA A 192 7.08 7.62 -8.66
C ALA A 192 8.16 8.70 -8.46
N ALA A 193 7.96 9.91 -9.01
CA ALA A 193 8.90 11.01 -8.89
C ALA A 193 9.19 11.35 -7.41
N SER A 194 10.44 11.15 -7.01
CA SER A 194 10.92 11.45 -5.65
C SER A 194 11.19 12.93 -5.47
N PHE A 195 11.60 13.61 -6.54
CA PHE A 195 11.98 15.03 -6.49
C PHE A 195 10.84 15.92 -7.00
N HIS A 196 10.68 17.08 -6.35
CA HIS A 196 9.62 18.03 -6.70
C HIS A 196 9.71 18.48 -8.17
N TYR A 197 10.91 18.83 -8.65
CA TYR A 197 11.12 19.30 -10.02
C TYR A 197 10.75 18.25 -11.08
N GLU A 198 10.89 16.96 -10.82
CA GLU A 198 10.51 15.90 -11.77
C GLU A 198 9.00 15.85 -11.96
N LYS A 199 8.25 16.02 -10.86
CA LYS A 199 6.80 16.18 -10.92
C LYS A 199 6.46 17.41 -11.74
N GLU A 200 7.08 18.55 -11.45
CA GLU A 200 6.83 19.79 -12.20
C GLU A 200 7.11 19.61 -13.69
N MET A 201 8.21 18.94 -14.08
CA MET A 201 8.52 18.65 -15.49
C MET A 201 7.38 17.89 -16.17
N ILE A 202 6.94 16.78 -15.56
CA ILE A 202 5.90 15.91 -16.15
C ILE A 202 4.55 16.65 -16.24
N VAL A 203 4.19 17.39 -15.18
CA VAL A 203 2.91 18.12 -15.06
C VAL A 203 2.86 19.34 -15.98
N SER A 204 3.99 19.99 -16.19
CA SER A 204 4.13 21.12 -17.13
C SER A 204 4.09 20.67 -18.59
N GLY A 205 3.85 19.38 -18.86
CA GLY A 205 3.75 18.84 -20.20
C GLY A 205 5.10 18.81 -20.93
N ILE A 206 6.22 18.71 -20.20
CA ILE A 206 7.52 18.46 -20.84
C ILE A 206 7.46 17.08 -21.51
N PRO A 207 7.96 16.91 -22.75
CA PRO A 207 8.03 15.61 -23.43
C PRO A 207 8.79 14.58 -22.59
N LEU A 208 8.33 13.33 -22.56
CA LEU A 208 9.06 12.27 -21.85
C LEU A 208 10.40 11.94 -22.55
N GLU A 209 10.51 12.33 -23.81
CA GLU A 209 11.68 12.22 -24.68
C GLU A 209 12.77 13.25 -24.35
N GLU A 210 12.47 14.24 -23.51
CA GLU A 210 13.45 15.20 -23.00
C GLU A 210 14.63 14.42 -22.38
N SER A 211 15.86 14.73 -22.79
CA SER A 211 17.04 13.92 -22.51
C SER A 211 17.20 13.53 -21.04
N TYR A 212 17.00 14.46 -20.10
CA TYR A 212 17.10 14.15 -18.68
C TYR A 212 15.92 13.32 -18.17
N LEU A 213 14.69 13.69 -18.53
CA LEU A 213 13.49 12.96 -18.12
C LEU A 213 13.47 11.54 -18.67
N ASN A 214 13.84 11.37 -19.93
CA ASN A 214 13.97 10.08 -20.59
C ASN A 214 15.01 9.20 -19.87
N PHE A 215 16.17 9.76 -19.52
CA PHE A 215 17.18 9.07 -18.71
C PHE A 215 16.64 8.65 -17.33
N ARG A 216 15.75 9.44 -16.73
CA ARG A 216 15.12 9.12 -15.45
C ARG A 216 13.93 8.17 -15.57
N LEU A 217 13.33 8.05 -16.75
CA LEU A 217 12.09 7.31 -16.96
C LEU A 217 12.21 5.84 -16.53
N PRO A 218 13.27 5.06 -16.83
CA PRO A 218 13.40 3.69 -16.32
C PRO A 218 13.38 3.60 -14.79
N ALA A 219 14.03 4.55 -14.10
CA ALA A 219 14.02 4.60 -12.64
C ALA A 219 12.64 4.97 -12.08
N LEU A 220 11.93 5.88 -12.75
CA LEU A 220 10.57 6.30 -12.38
C LEU A 220 9.54 5.18 -12.69
N MET A 221 9.75 4.40 -13.74
CA MET A 221 8.93 3.24 -14.07
C MET A 221 9.28 2.00 -13.22
N GLY A 222 10.37 2.03 -12.46
CA GLY A 222 10.86 0.88 -11.69
C GLY A 222 9.87 0.32 -10.68
N GLU A 223 9.06 1.16 -10.03
CA GLU A 223 8.01 0.69 -9.10
C GLU A 223 6.85 0.00 -9.84
N GLU A 224 6.46 0.54 -10.99
CA GLU A 224 5.43 -0.01 -11.86
C GLU A 224 5.86 -1.36 -12.44
N ASN A 225 7.10 -1.43 -12.90
CA ASN A 225 7.75 -2.65 -13.37
C ASN A 225 7.83 -3.72 -12.27
N LYS A 226 8.21 -3.34 -11.05
CA LYS A 226 8.17 -4.26 -9.88
C LYS A 226 6.76 -4.74 -9.57
N ARG A 227 5.74 -3.88 -9.70
CA ARG A 227 4.32 -4.25 -9.56
C ARG A 227 3.94 -5.32 -10.59
N LEU A 228 4.24 -5.09 -11.86
CA LEU A 228 3.92 -6.03 -12.95
C LEU A 228 4.71 -7.35 -12.83
N LYS A 229 6.01 -7.30 -12.52
CA LYS A 229 6.85 -8.48 -12.20
C LYS A 229 6.33 -9.27 -11.00
N ALA A 230 5.62 -8.63 -10.09
CA ALA A 230 4.94 -9.28 -8.97
C ALA A 230 3.56 -9.85 -9.34
N GLY A 231 3.14 -9.79 -10.60
CA GLY A 231 1.84 -10.25 -11.08
C GLY A 231 0.68 -9.36 -10.60
N LYS A 232 0.95 -8.11 -10.18
CA LYS A 232 -0.08 -7.21 -9.66
C LYS A 232 -0.71 -6.37 -10.76
N PHE A 233 -1.38 -7.00 -11.72
CA PHE A 233 -2.16 -6.32 -12.76
C PHE A 233 -3.67 -6.45 -12.52
N LEU A 234 -4.46 -5.59 -13.18
CA LEU A 234 -5.90 -5.45 -13.00
C LEU A 234 -6.63 -6.76 -13.27
N LEU A 235 -7.50 -7.14 -12.34
CA LEU A 235 -8.49 -8.20 -12.56
C LEU A 235 -9.84 -7.53 -12.91
N PRO A 236 -10.36 -7.71 -14.14
CA PRO A 236 -11.62 -7.11 -14.54
C PRO A 236 -12.79 -7.51 -13.63
N ASP A 237 -13.79 -6.63 -13.53
CA ASP A 237 -15.02 -6.85 -12.73
C ASP A 237 -14.78 -7.38 -11.32
N SER A 238 -13.69 -6.89 -10.71
CA SER A 238 -13.23 -7.34 -9.39
C SER A 238 -12.87 -6.18 -8.50
N TYR A 239 -13.13 -6.32 -7.20
CA TYR A 239 -12.98 -5.27 -6.21
C TYR A 239 -12.73 -5.84 -4.82
N TYR A 240 -12.15 -5.04 -3.93
CA TYR A 240 -12.03 -5.39 -2.51
C TYR A 240 -13.16 -4.76 -1.69
N LEU A 241 -13.91 -5.57 -0.94
CA LEU A 241 -14.97 -5.11 -0.03
C LEU A 241 -14.68 -5.53 1.40
N MET A 242 -15.07 -4.69 2.34
CA MET A 242 -15.05 -5.04 3.76
C MET A 242 -16.16 -6.06 4.04
N GLY A 243 -15.82 -7.13 4.77
CA GLY A 243 -16.76 -8.18 5.14
C GLY A 243 -17.48 -7.91 6.45
N THR A 244 -18.71 -8.41 6.57
CA THR A 244 -19.48 -8.47 7.82
C THR A 244 -20.45 -9.65 7.80
N ALA A 245 -21.03 -9.95 8.95
CA ALA A 245 -22.06 -10.97 9.10
C ALA A 245 -23.44 -10.43 8.68
N ASP A 246 -24.28 -11.29 8.12
CA ASP A 246 -25.66 -10.98 7.77
C ASP A 246 -26.50 -10.67 9.02
N PRO A 247 -27.03 -9.44 9.16
CA PRO A 247 -27.87 -9.08 10.30
C PRO A 247 -29.30 -9.64 10.22
N SER A 248 -29.72 -10.15 9.06
CA SER A 248 -31.06 -10.70 8.83
C SER A 248 -31.14 -12.20 9.14
N GLY A 249 -30.03 -12.92 9.00
CA GLY A 249 -29.98 -14.38 9.08
C GLY A 249 -30.68 -15.09 7.92
N ALA A 250 -30.88 -14.39 6.80
CA ALA A 250 -31.57 -14.91 5.62
C ALA A 250 -30.64 -15.64 4.64
N LEU A 251 -29.34 -15.32 4.65
CA LEU A 251 -28.34 -15.99 3.82
C LEU A 251 -28.09 -17.42 4.28
N LYS A 252 -28.04 -18.36 3.34
CA LYS A 252 -27.68 -19.77 3.58
C LYS A 252 -26.20 -20.01 3.37
N GLU A 253 -25.73 -21.20 3.77
CA GLU A 253 -24.40 -21.70 3.44
C GLU A 253 -24.13 -21.61 1.92
N GLY A 254 -23.02 -20.97 1.55
CA GLY A 254 -22.64 -20.74 0.15
C GLY A 254 -23.25 -19.50 -0.51
N GLU A 255 -24.15 -18.78 0.15
CA GLU A 255 -24.75 -17.54 -0.33
C GLU A 255 -24.07 -16.31 0.30
N VAL A 256 -23.99 -15.21 -0.44
CA VAL A 256 -23.53 -13.90 0.05
C VAL A 256 -24.45 -12.79 -0.43
N CYS A 257 -24.55 -11.69 0.31
CA CYS A 257 -25.16 -10.46 -0.19
C CYS A 257 -24.05 -9.43 -0.43
N ILE A 258 -24.05 -8.77 -1.58
CA ILE A 258 -23.03 -7.77 -1.94
C ILE A 258 -23.74 -6.49 -2.38
N ILE A 259 -23.39 -5.35 -1.75
CA ILE A 259 -23.97 -4.04 -2.08
C ILE A 259 -22.88 -3.15 -2.69
N LEU A 260 -23.09 -2.69 -3.93
CA LEU A 260 -22.21 -1.77 -4.67
C LEU A 260 -22.88 -0.41 -4.92
N ASP A 261 -22.33 0.37 -5.84
CA ASP A 261 -22.88 1.65 -6.28
C ASP A 261 -24.25 1.51 -6.91
N ASN A 262 -24.44 0.52 -7.80
CA ASN A 262 -25.69 0.29 -8.52
C ASN A 262 -26.69 -0.63 -7.78
N GLY A 263 -26.48 -0.85 -6.48
CA GLY A 263 -27.31 -1.71 -5.64
C GLY A 263 -26.72 -3.10 -5.41
N GLN A 264 -27.59 -4.06 -5.10
CA GLN A 264 -27.19 -5.43 -4.80
C GLN A 264 -26.77 -6.19 -6.06
N VAL A 265 -25.75 -7.04 -5.91
CA VAL A 265 -25.25 -7.93 -6.96
C VAL A 265 -25.95 -9.28 -6.89
N SER A 266 -26.17 -9.93 -8.03
CA SER A 266 -26.67 -11.30 -8.10
C SER A 266 -25.84 -12.17 -9.04
N GLY A 267 -25.84 -13.48 -8.80
CA GLY A 267 -25.11 -14.49 -9.57
C GLY A 267 -23.83 -14.96 -8.91
N LYS A 268 -23.14 -15.89 -9.56
CA LYS A 268 -21.89 -16.46 -9.05
C LYS A 268 -20.78 -15.43 -8.92
N VAL A 269 -20.05 -15.51 -7.82
CA VAL A 269 -18.88 -14.68 -7.53
C VAL A 269 -17.73 -15.51 -6.99
N LEU A 270 -16.51 -15.09 -7.27
CA LEU A 270 -15.31 -15.64 -6.64
C LEU A 270 -14.92 -14.72 -5.48
N VAL A 271 -14.71 -15.30 -4.30
CA VAL A 271 -14.34 -14.58 -3.08
C VAL A 271 -13.03 -15.12 -2.53
N TYR A 272 -12.12 -14.22 -2.16
CA TYR A 272 -10.79 -14.54 -1.65
C TYR A 272 -10.32 -13.49 -0.62
N ARG A 273 -9.71 -13.94 0.48
CA ARG A 273 -9.03 -13.07 1.43
C ARG A 273 -7.52 -13.10 1.19
N ASN A 274 -6.90 -11.94 0.96
CA ASN A 274 -5.46 -11.85 0.71
C ASN A 274 -4.70 -11.52 2.01
N PRO A 275 -3.62 -12.25 2.38
CA PRO A 275 -3.03 -13.41 1.71
C PRO A 275 -3.57 -14.76 2.23
N GLY A 276 -4.37 -15.46 1.43
CA GLY A 276 -4.64 -16.89 1.57
C GLY A 276 -3.62 -17.72 0.79
N LEU A 277 -3.23 -18.86 1.35
CA LEU A 277 -2.21 -19.79 0.85
C LEU A 277 -2.73 -21.22 0.60
N HIS A 278 -3.87 -21.59 1.19
CA HIS A 278 -4.48 -22.89 1.02
C HIS A 278 -5.27 -22.95 -0.29
N PHE A 279 -5.26 -24.13 -0.94
CA PHE A 279 -6.02 -24.40 -2.16
C PHE A 279 -7.52 -24.12 -2.01
N GLY A 280 -8.03 -24.23 -0.79
CA GLY A 280 -9.41 -23.98 -0.42
C GLY A 280 -9.74 -22.55 -0.01
N ASP A 281 -8.80 -21.61 0.04
CA ASP A 281 -9.09 -20.22 0.48
C ASP A 281 -9.79 -19.37 -0.60
N VAL A 282 -9.99 -19.92 -1.79
CA VAL A 282 -10.68 -19.26 -2.90
C VAL A 282 -12.02 -19.96 -3.09
N HIS A 283 -13.10 -19.22 -2.86
CA HIS A 283 -14.46 -19.75 -2.85
C HIS A 283 -15.24 -19.27 -4.07
N ILE A 284 -16.09 -20.12 -4.63
CA ILE A 284 -17.17 -19.73 -5.52
C ILE A 284 -18.46 -19.71 -4.69
N LEU A 285 -19.09 -18.54 -4.61
CA LEU A 285 -20.30 -18.30 -3.81
C LEU A 285 -21.41 -17.75 -4.71
N GLU A 286 -22.66 -17.84 -4.26
CA GLU A 286 -23.81 -17.26 -4.95
C GLU A 286 -24.15 -15.90 -4.33
N ALA A 287 -24.03 -14.81 -5.11
CA ALA A 287 -24.54 -13.52 -4.68
C ALA A 287 -26.07 -13.49 -4.84
N VAL A 288 -26.79 -13.23 -3.75
CA VAL A 288 -28.26 -13.24 -3.73
C VAL A 288 -28.80 -11.86 -3.37
N TYR A 289 -29.90 -11.47 -4.04
CA TYR A 289 -30.63 -10.25 -3.71
C TYR A 289 -31.54 -10.50 -2.51
N LEU A 290 -31.37 -9.71 -1.45
CA LEU A 290 -32.18 -9.74 -0.24
C LEU A 290 -32.86 -8.39 -0.04
N LYS A 291 -34.18 -8.34 -0.29
CA LYS A 291 -34.99 -7.12 -0.10
C LYS A 291 -34.92 -6.61 1.35
N GLU A 292 -34.91 -7.52 2.31
CA GLU A 292 -34.91 -7.21 3.74
C GLU A 292 -33.65 -6.46 4.19
N MET A 293 -32.54 -6.56 3.45
CA MET A 293 -31.31 -5.83 3.77
C MET A 293 -31.52 -4.31 3.74
N GLU A 294 -32.44 -3.81 2.91
CA GLU A 294 -32.79 -2.38 2.85
C GLU A 294 -33.36 -1.88 4.19
N ASP A 295 -34.05 -2.75 4.94
CA ASP A 295 -34.57 -2.43 6.28
C ASP A 295 -33.46 -2.31 7.32
N TYR A 296 -32.32 -2.97 7.10
CA TYR A 296 -31.16 -2.90 8.00
C TYR A 296 -30.23 -1.75 7.63
N VAL A 297 -29.80 -1.66 6.37
CA VAL A 297 -28.67 -0.78 6.00
C VAL A 297 -29.09 0.47 5.22
N GLY A 298 -30.36 0.56 4.83
CA GLY A 298 -30.90 1.70 4.07
C GLY A 298 -30.15 1.91 2.74
N SER A 299 -29.70 3.14 2.49
CA SER A 299 -28.95 3.48 1.28
C SER A 299 -27.44 3.33 1.39
N SER A 300 -26.94 2.79 2.51
CA SER A 300 -25.50 2.57 2.76
C SER A 300 -24.95 1.50 1.81
N ARG A 301 -23.75 1.71 1.27
CA ARG A 301 -23.18 0.88 0.19
C ARG A 301 -21.78 0.37 0.50
N PHE A 302 -21.30 -0.53 -0.37
CA PHE A 302 -19.94 -1.06 -0.43
C PHE A 302 -19.59 -2.02 0.70
N GLY A 303 -20.18 -3.21 0.67
CA GLY A 303 -19.84 -4.29 1.61
C GLY A 303 -20.27 -5.65 1.08
N ILE A 304 -19.71 -6.70 1.67
CA ILE A 304 -20.11 -8.09 1.48
C ILE A 304 -20.58 -8.66 2.82
N PHE A 305 -21.74 -9.32 2.78
CA PHE A 305 -22.40 -9.93 3.93
C PHE A 305 -22.31 -11.44 3.78
N PHE A 306 -21.87 -12.08 4.86
CA PHE A 306 -21.69 -13.53 4.95
C PHE A 306 -22.78 -14.15 5.82
N PRO A 307 -23.19 -15.40 5.54
CA PRO A 307 -24.24 -16.07 6.27
C PRO A 307 -23.82 -16.30 7.73
N THR A 308 -24.81 -16.27 8.61
CA THR A 308 -24.66 -16.66 10.02
C THR A 308 -25.23 -18.04 10.28
N ASP A 309 -25.14 -18.91 9.27
CA ASP A 309 -25.65 -20.27 9.25
C ASP A 309 -24.55 -21.25 8.81
N GLY A 310 -24.63 -22.48 9.31
CA GLY A 310 -23.66 -23.53 9.03
C GLY A 310 -22.62 -23.77 10.13
N PRO A 311 -21.74 -24.79 9.93
CA PRO A 311 -20.83 -25.29 10.96
C PRO A 311 -19.57 -24.43 11.13
N ARG A 312 -19.33 -23.49 10.22
CA ARG A 312 -18.16 -22.62 10.20
C ARG A 312 -18.47 -21.34 9.43
N SER A 313 -17.85 -20.23 9.82
CA SER A 313 -18.03 -18.96 9.12
C SER A 313 -17.19 -18.93 7.83
N LEU A 314 -17.73 -18.32 6.76
CA LEU A 314 -17.03 -18.22 5.48
C LEU A 314 -15.74 -17.38 5.58
N ALA A 315 -15.68 -16.39 6.46
CA ALA A 315 -14.45 -15.65 6.70
C ALA A 315 -13.35 -16.54 7.29
N ASP A 316 -13.68 -17.41 8.25
CA ASP A 316 -12.71 -18.32 8.86
C ASP A 316 -12.24 -19.39 7.86
N GLU A 317 -13.11 -19.85 6.96
CA GLU A 317 -12.72 -20.74 5.85
C GLU A 317 -11.70 -20.13 4.90
N MET A 318 -11.70 -18.80 4.76
CA MET A 318 -10.78 -18.04 3.90
C MET A 318 -9.58 -17.52 4.70
N ALA A 319 -8.56 -18.37 4.82
CA ALA A 319 -7.29 -18.06 5.48
C ALA A 319 -7.37 -17.73 6.98
N ASN A 320 -8.39 -18.19 7.73
CA ASN A 320 -8.68 -17.78 9.13
C ASN A 320 -8.97 -16.28 9.24
N GLY A 321 -9.91 -15.81 8.42
CA GLY A 321 -10.40 -14.44 8.48
C GLY A 321 -11.47 -14.21 9.53
N ASP A 322 -11.69 -12.94 9.80
CA ASP A 322 -12.74 -12.44 10.67
C ASP A 322 -13.40 -11.20 10.03
N TYR A 323 -14.21 -10.47 10.80
CA TYR A 323 -14.89 -9.25 10.36
C TYR A 323 -14.39 -8.00 11.10
N ASP A 324 -13.15 -8.03 11.63
CA ASP A 324 -12.55 -6.94 12.41
C ASP A 324 -11.93 -5.82 11.55
N GLY A 325 -12.08 -5.97 10.23
CA GLY A 325 -11.65 -5.06 9.17
C GLY A 325 -11.10 -5.76 7.93
N ASP A 326 -11.25 -7.08 7.84
CA ASP A 326 -10.80 -7.87 6.69
C ASP A 326 -11.48 -7.43 5.38
N MET A 327 -10.66 -7.46 4.32
CA MET A 327 -11.06 -7.11 2.96
C MET A 327 -11.04 -8.35 2.09
N PHE A 328 -12.15 -8.58 1.39
CA PHE A 328 -12.36 -9.72 0.51
C PHE A 328 -12.32 -9.25 -0.93
N LEU A 329 -11.45 -9.87 -1.74
CA LEU A 329 -11.50 -9.76 -3.18
C LEU A 329 -12.76 -10.47 -3.65
N VAL A 330 -13.61 -9.76 -4.36
CA VAL A 330 -14.82 -10.27 -4.99
C VAL A 330 -14.67 -10.08 -6.49
N SER A 331 -14.77 -11.16 -7.26
CA SER A 331 -14.68 -11.14 -8.71
C SER A 331 -15.96 -11.68 -9.33
N LYS A 332 -16.50 -10.94 -10.30
CA LYS A 332 -17.63 -11.36 -11.15
C LYS A 332 -17.16 -11.78 -12.54
N TYR A 333 -15.85 -11.88 -12.77
CA TYR A 333 -15.31 -12.02 -14.11
C TYR A 333 -15.65 -13.41 -14.70
N PRO A 334 -16.47 -13.51 -15.76
CA PRO A 334 -17.03 -14.80 -16.19
C PRO A 334 -15.98 -15.84 -16.55
N GLN A 335 -14.93 -15.46 -17.28
CA GLN A 335 -13.85 -16.36 -17.67
C GLN A 335 -13.13 -16.98 -16.46
N LEU A 336 -13.01 -16.22 -15.37
CA LEU A 336 -12.42 -16.71 -14.13
C LEU A 336 -13.35 -17.71 -13.43
N LEU A 337 -14.65 -17.38 -13.35
CA LEU A 337 -15.67 -18.23 -12.73
C LEU A 337 -15.87 -19.56 -13.47
N GLU A 338 -15.74 -19.55 -14.80
CA GLU A 338 -15.87 -20.74 -15.64
C GLU A 338 -14.65 -21.67 -15.54
N SER A 339 -13.47 -21.10 -15.34
CA SER A 339 -12.20 -21.84 -15.38
C SER A 339 -11.77 -22.38 -14.01
N PHE A 340 -12.07 -21.66 -12.93
CA PHE A 340 -11.58 -21.99 -11.60
C PHE A 340 -12.36 -23.15 -10.97
N ARG A 341 -11.63 -24.08 -10.34
CA ARG A 341 -12.19 -25.23 -9.60
C ARG A 341 -11.83 -25.09 -8.12
N GLN A 342 -12.86 -24.87 -7.31
CA GLN A 342 -12.75 -24.77 -5.86
C GLN A 342 -12.28 -26.10 -5.23
N SER A 343 -11.45 -25.98 -4.19
CA SER A 343 -11.04 -27.09 -3.32
C SER A 343 -11.74 -27.01 -1.96
N ALA A 344 -11.68 -28.08 -1.18
CA ALA A 344 -12.17 -28.06 0.20
C ALA A 344 -11.42 -27.00 1.03
N PRO A 345 -12.13 -26.25 1.91
CA PRO A 345 -11.53 -25.26 2.79
C PRO A 345 -10.41 -25.83 3.66
N TRP A 346 -9.53 -24.96 4.14
CA TRP A 346 -8.47 -25.35 5.06
C TRP A 346 -9.06 -25.75 6.41
N GLU A 347 -8.70 -26.91 6.95
CA GLU A 347 -9.04 -27.28 8.33
C GLU A 347 -7.80 -27.22 9.21
N ALA A 348 -7.90 -26.51 10.33
CA ALA A 348 -6.79 -26.40 11.26
C ALA A 348 -6.32 -27.76 11.73
N ASN A 349 -5.09 -28.15 11.39
CA ASN A 349 -4.46 -29.37 11.90
C ASN A 349 -3.66 -29.15 13.18
N SER A 350 -3.52 -27.90 13.63
CA SER A 350 -2.61 -27.58 14.71
C SER A 350 -3.16 -27.92 16.10
N SER A 351 -2.29 -28.60 16.87
CA SER A 351 -2.45 -28.90 18.29
C SER A 351 -1.55 -28.00 19.13
N LEU A 352 -1.36 -26.73 18.71
CA LEU A 352 -0.58 -25.76 19.48
C LEU A 352 -1.20 -25.54 20.84
N THR A 353 -0.52 -26.07 21.86
CA THR A 353 -0.87 -25.86 23.26
C THR A 353 -0.50 -24.42 23.63
N LYS A 354 -1.49 -23.64 24.08
CA LYS A 354 -1.22 -22.35 24.71
C LYS A 354 -0.25 -22.61 25.86
N SER A 355 0.89 -21.93 25.86
CA SER A 355 1.75 -21.93 27.04
C SER A 355 0.94 -21.34 28.20
N PRO A 356 0.85 -22.01 29.36
CA PRO A 356 0.11 -21.48 30.49
C PRO A 356 0.71 -20.12 30.87
N SER A 357 -0.04 -19.05 30.63
CA SER A 357 0.31 -17.70 31.07
C SER A 357 -0.59 -17.35 32.25
N LYS A 358 0.01 -16.83 33.32
CA LYS A 358 -0.75 -16.19 34.39
C LYS A 358 -1.47 -14.99 33.79
N ALA A 359 -2.71 -14.74 34.22
CA ALA A 359 -3.40 -13.50 33.86
C ALA A 359 -2.63 -12.31 34.46
N PRO A 360 -2.54 -11.15 33.79
CA PRO A 360 -1.85 -9.98 34.34
C PRO A 360 -2.33 -9.60 35.74
N ARG A 361 -3.63 -9.76 36.02
CA ARG A 361 -4.27 -9.51 37.33
C ARG A 361 -3.78 -10.42 38.47
N SER A 362 -3.15 -11.54 38.14
CA SER A 362 -2.64 -12.52 39.11
C SER A 362 -1.14 -12.36 39.38
N MET A 363 -0.51 -11.35 38.79
CA MET A 363 0.90 -11.02 38.97
C MET A 363 1.04 -9.85 39.95
N SER A 364 2.16 -9.78 40.67
CA SER A 364 2.54 -8.55 41.37
C SER A 364 2.97 -7.46 40.39
N ASP A 365 3.03 -6.19 40.83
CA ASP A 365 3.47 -5.07 39.99
C ASP A 365 4.90 -5.31 39.45
N GLU A 366 5.81 -5.82 40.28
CA GLU A 366 7.19 -6.15 39.88
C GLU A 366 7.24 -7.32 38.90
N GLU A 367 6.44 -8.37 39.10
CA GLU A 367 6.33 -9.48 38.14
C GLU A 367 5.78 -8.99 36.79
N LEU A 368 4.75 -8.14 36.82
CA LEU A 368 4.13 -7.59 35.62
C LEU A 368 5.09 -6.69 34.85
N GLU A 369 5.81 -5.80 35.54
CA GLU A 369 6.85 -4.95 34.95
C GLU A 369 7.93 -5.81 34.27
N ASN A 370 8.43 -6.83 34.97
CA ASN A 370 9.41 -7.77 34.42
C ASN A 370 8.87 -8.50 33.18
N VAL A 371 7.63 -9.00 33.20
CA VAL A 371 7.01 -9.69 32.06
C VAL A 371 6.83 -8.76 30.87
N LEU A 372 6.39 -7.52 31.09
CA LEU A 372 6.23 -6.52 30.04
C LEU A 372 7.58 -6.14 29.43
N PHE A 373 8.59 -5.88 30.26
CA PHE A 373 9.93 -5.51 29.79
C PHE A 373 10.58 -6.65 29.00
N HIS A 374 10.52 -7.89 29.49
CA HIS A 374 11.03 -9.05 28.75
C HIS A 374 10.26 -9.29 27.44
N SER A 375 8.94 -9.09 27.44
CA SER A 375 8.13 -9.22 26.22
C SER A 375 8.51 -8.17 25.18
N PHE A 376 8.76 -6.93 25.61
CA PHE A 376 9.28 -5.86 24.76
C PHE A 376 10.66 -6.22 24.20
N LEU A 377 11.61 -6.64 25.04
CA LEU A 377 12.96 -7.02 24.60
C LEU A 377 12.92 -8.18 23.60
N LYS A 378 12.16 -9.23 23.88
CA LYS A 378 12.01 -10.38 22.97
C LYS A 378 11.41 -9.95 21.64
N THR A 379 10.35 -9.17 21.64
CA THR A 379 9.70 -8.69 20.41
C THR A 379 10.64 -7.80 19.60
N ARG A 380 11.41 -6.93 20.26
CA ARG A 380 12.29 -5.95 19.60
C ARG A 380 13.61 -6.54 19.10
N PHE A 381 14.19 -7.50 19.82
CA PHE A 381 15.55 -8.00 19.58
C PHE A 381 15.60 -9.47 19.15
N GLN A 382 14.50 -10.22 19.30
CA GLN A 382 14.37 -11.62 18.86
C GLN A 382 13.06 -11.85 18.10
N PRO A 383 12.76 -11.05 17.06
CA PRO A 383 11.53 -11.25 16.29
C PRO A 383 11.54 -12.63 15.62
N SER A 384 10.37 -13.28 15.59
CA SER A 384 10.22 -14.51 14.83
C SER A 384 10.21 -14.20 13.33
N ALA A 385 11.08 -14.87 12.57
CA ALA A 385 11.07 -14.82 11.11
C ALA A 385 10.13 -15.87 10.48
N THR A 386 9.47 -16.69 11.30
CA THR A 386 8.75 -17.90 10.85
C THR A 386 7.66 -17.61 9.83
N THR A 387 6.83 -16.58 10.03
CA THR A 387 5.78 -16.20 9.06
C THR A 387 6.36 -15.86 7.68
N GLY A 388 7.47 -15.11 7.66
CA GLY A 388 8.16 -14.73 6.42
C GLY A 388 8.79 -15.95 5.73
N MET A 389 9.51 -16.77 6.50
CA MET A 389 10.14 -17.99 5.99
C MET A 389 9.11 -18.98 5.45
N ALA A 390 7.99 -19.18 6.16
CA ALA A 390 6.92 -20.08 5.71
C ALA A 390 6.26 -19.56 4.42
N ALA A 391 6.01 -18.25 4.30
CA ALA A 391 5.48 -17.66 3.06
C ALA A 391 6.44 -17.82 1.87
N GLU A 392 7.75 -17.62 2.09
CA GLU A 392 8.76 -17.79 1.05
C GLU A 392 8.92 -19.25 0.63
N SER A 393 9.00 -20.17 1.59
CA SER A 393 9.00 -21.62 1.33
C SER A 393 7.75 -22.06 0.58
N TRP A 394 6.57 -21.60 1.02
CA TRP A 394 5.30 -21.91 0.36
C TRP A 394 5.33 -21.49 -1.11
N LEU A 395 5.74 -20.25 -1.40
CA LEU A 395 5.74 -19.74 -2.76
C LEU A 395 6.71 -20.50 -3.68
N ALA A 396 7.90 -20.85 -3.16
CA ALA A 396 8.89 -21.63 -3.90
C ALA A 396 8.43 -23.09 -4.13
N MET A 397 7.83 -23.73 -3.12
CA MET A 397 7.25 -25.07 -3.26
C MET A 397 6.06 -25.06 -4.22
N MET A 398 5.20 -24.04 -4.14
CA MET A 398 4.04 -23.90 -5.00
C MET A 398 4.45 -23.67 -6.45
N ASP A 399 5.50 -22.89 -6.70
CA ASP A 399 6.10 -22.76 -8.02
C ASP A 399 6.51 -24.13 -8.59
N ARG A 400 7.31 -24.88 -7.82
CA ARG A 400 7.73 -26.23 -8.22
C ARG A 400 6.52 -27.13 -8.49
N PHE A 401 5.49 -27.08 -7.65
CA PHE A 401 4.27 -27.86 -7.80
C PHE A 401 3.55 -27.56 -9.12
N LEU A 402 3.53 -26.30 -9.55
CA LEU A 402 2.94 -25.87 -10.82
C LEU A 402 3.80 -26.22 -12.04
N THR A 403 5.12 -26.36 -11.89
CA THR A 403 6.02 -26.75 -12.99
C THR A 403 6.10 -28.26 -13.26
N LEU A 404 5.73 -29.09 -12.28
CA LEU A 404 5.77 -30.55 -12.43
C LEU A 404 4.69 -31.03 -13.43
N GLY A 405 5.14 -31.72 -14.49
CA GLY A 405 4.28 -32.25 -15.54
C GLY A 405 3.32 -33.36 -15.05
N CYS A 406 2.27 -33.64 -15.84
CA CYS A 406 1.21 -34.61 -15.49
C CYS A 406 1.54 -36.07 -15.85
N GLY A 407 2.82 -36.47 -15.80
CA GLY A 407 3.28 -37.82 -16.13
C GLY A 407 3.51 -38.68 -14.88
N SER A 408 3.38 -40.01 -15.01
CA SER A 408 3.56 -40.98 -13.92
C SER A 408 4.89 -40.86 -13.17
N THR A 409 5.93 -40.34 -13.82
CA THR A 409 7.26 -40.11 -13.25
C THR A 409 7.27 -39.06 -12.14
N PHE A 410 6.39 -38.04 -12.19
CA PHE A 410 6.40 -36.90 -11.26
C PHE A 410 5.31 -36.98 -10.19
N GLU A 411 4.42 -37.97 -10.26
CA GLU A 411 3.30 -38.12 -9.32
C GLU A 411 3.74 -38.29 -7.86
N ALA A 412 4.83 -39.04 -7.63
CA ALA A 412 5.37 -39.23 -6.27
C ALA A 412 5.94 -37.92 -5.70
N GLU A 413 6.73 -37.18 -6.49
CA GLU A 413 7.28 -35.87 -6.12
C GLU A 413 6.14 -34.87 -5.85
N LYS A 414 5.16 -34.80 -6.74
CA LYS A 414 4.00 -33.92 -6.63
C LYS A 414 3.17 -34.20 -5.38
N ARG A 415 3.02 -35.47 -4.99
CA ARG A 415 2.32 -35.87 -3.77
C ARG A 415 3.07 -35.45 -2.51
N GLU A 416 4.38 -35.68 -2.45
CA GLU A 416 5.17 -35.26 -1.28
C GLU A 416 5.23 -33.74 -1.17
N LEU A 417 5.39 -33.05 -2.30
CA LEU A 417 5.39 -31.60 -2.33
C LEU A 417 4.05 -31.01 -1.87
N ARG A 418 2.92 -31.61 -2.30
CA ARG A 418 1.59 -31.21 -1.81
C ARG A 418 1.47 -31.37 -0.30
N LYS A 419 1.99 -32.46 0.27
CA LYS A 419 1.99 -32.70 1.72
C LYS A 419 2.84 -31.64 2.45
N ASN A 420 4.03 -31.32 1.93
CA ASN A 420 4.89 -30.28 2.51
C ASN A 420 4.23 -28.90 2.42
N ILE A 421 3.61 -28.55 1.30
CA ILE A 421 2.84 -27.31 1.13
C ILE A 421 1.76 -27.19 2.21
N LEU A 422 0.98 -28.24 2.45
CA LEU A 422 -0.07 -28.24 3.48
C LEU A 422 0.52 -28.03 4.89
N GLN A 423 1.64 -28.67 5.21
CA GLN A 423 2.31 -28.46 6.51
C GLN A 423 2.84 -27.03 6.66
N VAL A 424 3.40 -26.44 5.60
CA VAL A 424 3.85 -25.05 5.60
C VAL A 424 2.68 -24.09 5.79
N ILE A 425 1.52 -24.36 5.19
CA ILE A 425 0.29 -23.58 5.36
C ILE A 425 -0.17 -23.61 6.83
N ASP A 426 -0.21 -24.80 7.44
CA ASP A 426 -0.58 -24.95 8.87
C ASP A 426 0.33 -24.08 9.75
N ILE A 427 1.65 -24.15 9.53
CA ILE A 427 2.65 -23.36 10.25
C ILE A 427 2.48 -21.87 9.99
N TYR A 428 2.18 -21.46 8.74
CA TYR A 428 2.00 -20.07 8.38
C TYR A 428 0.82 -19.44 9.12
N TYR A 429 -0.34 -20.10 9.13
CA TYR A 429 -1.53 -19.62 9.84
C TYR A 429 -1.34 -19.61 11.35
N ASP A 430 -0.73 -20.65 11.91
CA ASP A 430 -0.35 -20.68 13.31
C ASP A 430 0.60 -19.53 13.69
N ALA A 431 1.56 -19.21 12.82
CA ALA A 431 2.53 -18.14 13.05
C ALA A 431 1.90 -16.73 12.99
N LEU A 432 0.79 -16.54 12.26
CA LEU A 432 0.06 -15.27 12.25
C LEU A 432 -0.60 -14.97 13.59
N ASP A 433 -1.09 -16.00 14.29
CA ASP A 433 -1.75 -15.86 15.61
C ASP A 433 -0.81 -16.08 16.80
N ALA A 434 0.43 -16.51 16.56
CA ALA A 434 1.46 -16.67 17.58
C ALA A 434 1.68 -15.41 18.44
N PRO A 435 1.73 -14.17 17.89
CA PRO A 435 1.87 -12.96 18.70
C PRO A 435 0.71 -12.72 19.67
N LYS A 436 -0.51 -13.14 19.30
CA LYS A 436 -1.72 -12.97 20.14
C LYS A 436 -1.79 -14.03 21.25
N SER A 437 -1.36 -15.24 20.94
CA SER A 437 -1.45 -16.40 21.83
C SER A 437 -0.21 -16.60 22.71
N GLY A 438 0.90 -15.93 22.39
CA GLY A 438 2.20 -16.16 23.02
C GLY A 438 2.85 -17.49 22.62
N ALA A 439 2.27 -18.23 21.66
CA ALA A 439 2.79 -19.50 21.19
C ALA A 439 4.12 -19.30 20.44
N LYS A 440 5.03 -20.27 20.56
CA LYS A 440 6.26 -20.30 19.76
C LYS A 440 6.04 -21.26 18.59
N VAL A 441 6.01 -20.70 17.38
CA VAL A 441 5.92 -21.46 16.13
C VAL A 441 7.29 -21.41 15.45
N VAL A 442 7.75 -22.55 14.95
CA VAL A 442 9.04 -22.68 14.27
C VAL A 442 8.82 -23.47 12.98
N LEU A 443 9.41 -23.01 11.88
CA LEU A 443 9.42 -23.75 10.62
C LEU A 443 10.54 -24.81 10.68
N PRO A 444 10.25 -26.10 10.53
CA PRO A 444 11.25 -27.14 10.47
C PRO A 444 12.22 -26.95 9.28
N PRO A 445 13.51 -27.32 9.42
CA PRO A 445 14.48 -27.22 8.33
C PRO A 445 14.06 -27.99 7.07
N GLU A 446 13.35 -29.11 7.21
CA GLU A 446 12.88 -29.95 6.10
C GLU A 446 11.81 -29.26 5.24
N LEU A 447 11.14 -28.26 5.80
CA LEU A 447 10.14 -27.42 5.11
C LEU A 447 10.74 -26.07 4.67
N THR A 448 12.04 -25.86 4.89
CA THR A 448 12.76 -24.68 4.41
C THR A 448 13.30 -24.97 3.01
N VAL A 449 13.22 -23.98 2.12
CA VAL A 449 13.70 -24.10 0.74
C VAL A 449 15.01 -23.34 0.57
N ASP A 450 15.99 -23.97 -0.09
CA ASP A 450 17.30 -23.37 -0.36
C ASP A 450 17.40 -22.70 -1.74
N LEU A 451 16.58 -23.12 -2.71
CA LEU A 451 16.55 -22.61 -4.09
C LEU A 451 15.18 -21.98 -4.41
N PHE A 452 15.20 -20.74 -4.89
CA PHE A 452 14.00 -19.95 -5.15
C PHE A 452 13.77 -19.78 -6.65
N PRO A 453 12.52 -19.61 -7.11
CA PRO A 453 12.28 -19.24 -8.50
C PRO A 453 12.80 -17.83 -8.79
N ASN A 454 13.28 -17.60 -10.02
CA ASN A 454 13.93 -16.36 -10.45
C ASN A 454 13.10 -15.08 -10.19
N PHE A 455 11.77 -15.17 -10.25
CA PHE A 455 10.89 -14.01 -9.97
C PHE A 455 10.91 -13.54 -8.51
N MET A 456 11.52 -14.31 -7.59
CA MET A 456 11.72 -13.92 -6.19
C MET A 456 13.03 -13.15 -5.96
N GLU A 457 13.89 -13.02 -6.98
CA GLU A 457 15.09 -12.16 -6.98
C GLU A 457 16.04 -12.41 -5.79
N LYS A 458 16.27 -13.69 -5.42
CA LYS A 458 17.10 -14.08 -4.25
C LYS A 458 18.60 -14.18 -4.52
N GLY A 459 19.06 -13.75 -5.70
CA GLY A 459 20.44 -13.88 -6.18
C GLY A 459 20.61 -15.08 -7.13
N GLU A 460 21.59 -15.01 -8.04
CA GLU A 460 21.81 -16.03 -9.08
C GLU A 460 22.21 -17.41 -8.51
N ASP A 461 22.96 -17.42 -7.41
CA ASP A 461 23.40 -18.63 -6.70
C ASP A 461 22.28 -19.35 -5.95
N LYS A 462 21.16 -18.64 -5.68
CA LYS A 462 20.00 -19.15 -4.93
C LYS A 462 18.74 -19.21 -5.77
N SER A 463 18.86 -19.07 -7.10
CA SER A 463 17.69 -19.00 -7.99
C SER A 463 17.71 -20.07 -9.08
N TYR A 464 16.52 -20.56 -9.47
CA TYR A 464 16.31 -21.36 -10.67
C TYR A 464 15.34 -20.66 -11.63
N LYS A 465 15.43 -21.01 -12.91
CA LYS A 465 14.51 -20.49 -13.93
C LYS A 465 13.15 -21.18 -13.81
N SER A 466 12.13 -20.44 -13.37
CA SER A 466 10.77 -20.96 -13.28
C SER A 466 10.09 -20.99 -14.65
N THR A 467 9.36 -22.08 -14.91
CA THR A 467 8.47 -22.23 -16.08
C THR A 467 7.00 -22.14 -15.70
N SER A 468 6.69 -21.79 -14.44
CA SER A 468 5.31 -21.55 -14.00
C SER A 468 4.78 -20.25 -14.57
N ILE A 469 3.48 -20.00 -14.41
CA ILE A 469 2.89 -18.73 -14.84
C ILE A 469 3.56 -17.51 -14.19
N LEU A 470 4.01 -17.60 -12.93
CA LEU A 470 4.70 -16.49 -12.26
C LEU A 470 6.09 -16.23 -12.89
N GLY A 471 6.80 -17.30 -13.27
CA GLY A 471 8.04 -17.21 -14.03
C GLY A 471 7.83 -16.58 -15.41
N LEU A 472 6.79 -17.01 -16.13
CA LEU A 472 6.44 -16.47 -17.46
C LEU A 472 6.05 -14.99 -17.40
N ILE A 473 5.26 -14.57 -16.41
CA ILE A 473 4.92 -13.16 -16.18
C ILE A 473 6.20 -12.35 -15.94
N TYR A 474 7.05 -12.80 -15.01
CA TYR A 474 8.29 -12.11 -14.69
C TYR A 474 9.20 -11.95 -15.91
N ASP A 475 9.34 -13.01 -16.70
CA ASP A 475 10.14 -13.01 -17.92
C ASP A 475 9.59 -12.06 -18.97
N GLU A 476 8.27 -12.02 -19.16
CA GLU A 476 7.65 -11.17 -20.17
C GLU A 476 7.76 -9.68 -19.80
N VAL A 477 7.60 -9.33 -18.52
CA VAL A 477 7.84 -7.96 -18.05
C VAL A 477 9.32 -7.60 -18.17
N THR A 478 10.24 -8.52 -17.84
CA THR A 478 11.69 -8.28 -18.01
C THR A 478 12.04 -8.02 -19.47
N LYS A 479 11.51 -8.80 -20.42
CA LYS A 479 11.68 -8.53 -21.86
C LYS A 479 11.08 -7.21 -22.29
N PHE A 480 9.95 -6.80 -21.70
CA PHE A 480 9.34 -5.51 -21.98
C PHE A 480 10.25 -4.35 -21.53
N GLU A 481 10.84 -4.47 -20.35
CA GLU A 481 11.82 -3.51 -19.83
C GLU A 481 13.06 -3.43 -20.75
N ASP A 482 13.63 -4.56 -21.14
CA ASP A 482 14.81 -4.62 -21.99
C ASP A 482 14.56 -4.04 -23.41
N ARG A 483 13.31 -4.07 -23.90
CA ARG A 483 12.94 -3.47 -25.20
C ARG A 483 12.78 -1.95 -25.13
N ASP A 484 12.52 -1.41 -23.95
CA ASP A 484 12.42 0.03 -23.68
C ASP A 484 13.79 0.65 -23.34
N ASP A 485 14.90 -0.10 -23.45
CA ASP A 485 16.26 0.45 -23.43
C ASP A 485 16.43 1.42 -24.61
N VAL A 486 16.28 2.71 -24.30
CA VAL A 486 16.39 3.79 -25.27
C VAL A 486 17.83 3.83 -25.81
N PRO A 487 18.05 3.72 -27.13
CA PRO A 487 19.35 3.97 -27.72
C PRO A 487 19.84 5.35 -27.27
N VAL A 488 21.10 5.48 -26.86
CA VAL A 488 21.63 6.78 -26.42
C VAL A 488 21.56 7.76 -27.59
N SER A 489 20.52 8.58 -27.60
CA SER A 489 20.24 9.59 -28.60
C SER A 489 21.10 10.84 -28.38
N GLU A 490 21.07 11.73 -29.36
CA GLU A 490 21.65 13.07 -29.21
C GLU A 490 21.00 13.80 -28.02
N ILE A 491 21.78 14.56 -27.24
CA ILE A 491 21.21 15.40 -26.18
C ILE A 491 20.60 16.63 -26.85
N VAL A 492 19.27 16.66 -26.92
CA VAL A 492 18.51 17.70 -27.63
C VAL A 492 17.94 18.69 -26.62
N LYS A 493 18.19 19.98 -26.86
CA LYS A 493 17.59 21.07 -26.10
C LYS A 493 16.11 21.22 -26.47
N LEU A 494 15.25 21.48 -25.48
CA LEU A 494 13.83 21.76 -25.74
C LEU A 494 13.66 23.03 -26.60
N SER A 495 12.69 22.99 -27.51
CA SER A 495 12.38 24.11 -28.42
C SER A 495 12.01 25.40 -27.68
N CYS A 496 11.34 25.30 -26.53
CA CYS A 496 11.02 26.44 -25.66
C CYS A 496 12.25 27.15 -25.07
N PHE A 497 13.43 26.52 -25.14
CA PHE A 497 14.70 27.06 -24.66
C PHE A 497 15.72 27.25 -25.80
N ALA A 498 15.28 27.19 -27.06
CA ALA A 498 16.16 27.26 -28.23
C ALA A 498 16.68 28.68 -28.54
N GLU A 499 15.97 29.73 -28.12
CA GLU A 499 16.41 31.11 -28.26
C GLU A 499 17.70 31.35 -27.44
N GLU A 500 18.72 31.96 -28.04
CA GLU A 500 20.02 32.14 -27.37
C GLU A 500 19.88 33.07 -26.15
N ALA A 501 20.42 32.65 -25.00
CA ALA A 501 20.43 33.49 -23.81
C ALA A 501 21.48 34.63 -23.93
N PRO A 502 21.32 35.75 -23.19
CA PRO A 502 22.31 36.82 -23.19
C PRO A 502 23.73 36.31 -22.89
N ARG A 503 24.71 36.82 -23.67
CA ARG A 503 26.08 36.30 -23.66
C ARG A 503 26.74 36.42 -22.30
N GLU A 504 26.45 37.50 -21.58
CA GLU A 504 26.95 37.76 -20.23
C GLU A 504 26.47 36.68 -19.24
N LEU A 505 25.19 36.29 -19.33
CA LEU A 505 24.61 35.24 -18.48
C LEU A 505 25.14 33.85 -18.84
N LEU A 506 25.41 33.58 -20.12
CA LEU A 506 26.03 32.33 -20.56
C LEU A 506 27.45 32.18 -19.99
N GLU A 507 28.25 33.25 -20.02
CA GLU A 507 29.61 33.25 -19.46
C GLU A 507 29.60 33.09 -17.93
N GLU A 508 28.70 33.78 -17.24
CA GLU A 508 28.51 33.66 -15.80
C GLU A 508 28.14 32.22 -15.38
N TRP A 509 27.09 31.65 -16.00
CA TRP A 509 26.66 30.29 -15.69
C TRP A 509 27.66 29.23 -16.10
N LYS A 510 28.49 29.48 -17.12
CA LYS A 510 29.60 28.61 -17.48
C LYS A 510 30.68 28.58 -16.39
N MET A 511 31.00 29.72 -15.78
CA MET A 511 31.90 29.78 -14.63
C MET A 511 31.30 29.05 -13.42
N LEU A 512 30.06 29.39 -13.05
CA LEU A 512 29.37 28.76 -11.92
C LEU A 512 29.21 27.25 -12.08
N TYR A 513 28.92 26.78 -13.29
CA TYR A 513 28.80 25.34 -13.54
C TYR A 513 30.15 24.61 -13.42
N ASN A 514 31.26 25.26 -13.83
CA ASN A 514 32.60 24.69 -13.62
C ASN A 514 32.94 24.62 -12.12
N GLU A 515 32.63 25.66 -11.35
CA GLU A 515 32.78 25.66 -9.89
C GLU A 515 31.92 24.57 -9.25
N TYR A 516 30.67 24.42 -9.68
CA TYR A 516 29.78 23.36 -9.21
C TYR A 516 30.40 21.98 -9.37
N ARG A 517 30.97 21.70 -10.55
CA ARG A 517 31.61 20.40 -10.78
C ARG A 517 32.82 20.17 -9.88
N GLN A 518 33.61 21.22 -9.61
CA GLN A 518 34.75 21.14 -8.68
C GLN A 518 34.27 20.91 -7.24
N ASP A 519 33.31 21.70 -6.78
CA ASP A 519 32.70 21.57 -5.45
C ASP A 519 32.11 20.17 -5.25
N MET A 520 31.36 19.67 -6.25
CA MET A 520 30.77 18.33 -6.22
C MET A 520 31.84 17.25 -6.16
N GLN A 521 32.93 17.39 -6.92
CA GLN A 521 34.05 16.44 -6.89
C GLN A 521 34.74 16.42 -5.52
N ILE A 522 34.97 17.59 -4.91
CA ILE A 522 35.61 17.72 -3.60
C ILE A 522 34.70 17.14 -2.50
N SER A 523 33.42 17.51 -2.53
CA SER A 523 32.43 17.09 -1.53
C SER A 523 32.26 15.56 -1.50
N LEU A 524 32.17 14.92 -2.68
CA LEU A 524 32.01 13.47 -2.79
C LEU A 524 33.26 12.64 -2.41
N GLN A 525 34.43 13.26 -2.30
CA GLN A 525 35.67 12.60 -1.87
C GLN A 525 35.83 12.53 -0.35
N ASN A 526 35.22 13.47 0.38
CA ASN A 526 35.52 13.70 1.80
C ASN A 526 34.39 13.26 2.76
N GLU A 527 33.21 12.93 2.25
CA GLU A 527 32.03 12.64 3.07
C GLU A 527 31.65 11.16 3.13
N ALA A 528 31.23 10.72 4.32
CA ALA A 528 30.72 9.36 4.54
C ALA A 528 29.34 9.16 3.88
N ASP A 529 28.51 10.21 3.88
CA ASP A 529 27.22 10.24 3.17
C ASP A 529 27.29 11.10 1.92
N LYS A 530 27.55 10.43 0.79
CA LYS A 530 27.66 11.06 -0.52
C LYS A 530 26.37 11.73 -1.01
N ASN A 531 25.20 11.29 -0.54
CA ASN A 531 23.93 11.86 -0.98
C ASN A 531 23.68 13.20 -0.30
N ALA A 532 23.83 13.25 1.03
CA ALA A 532 23.71 14.48 1.79
C ALA A 532 24.71 15.54 1.29
N ALA A 533 25.96 15.14 1.08
CA ALA A 533 27.03 15.98 0.56
C ALA A 533 26.68 16.59 -0.83
N ALA A 534 26.14 15.77 -1.74
CA ALA A 534 25.70 16.24 -3.05
C ALA A 534 24.51 17.21 -2.96
N ASP A 535 23.58 16.98 -2.03
CA ASP A 535 22.42 17.84 -1.82
C ASP A 535 22.82 19.22 -1.28
N GLU A 536 23.80 19.29 -0.36
CA GLU A 536 24.35 20.56 0.14
C GLU A 536 24.97 21.40 -0.97
N VAL A 537 25.79 20.79 -1.83
CA VAL A 537 26.39 21.49 -2.97
C VAL A 537 25.28 22.04 -3.89
N ILE A 538 24.24 21.27 -4.15
CA ILE A 538 23.17 21.69 -5.05
C ILE A 538 22.31 22.80 -4.46
N GLU A 539 22.04 22.74 -3.16
CA GLU A 539 21.36 23.82 -2.44
C GLU A 539 22.19 25.12 -2.45
N LYS A 540 23.53 25.06 -2.38
CA LYS A 540 24.39 26.24 -2.58
C LYS A 540 24.14 26.90 -3.94
N TYR A 541 24.15 26.15 -5.04
CA TYR A 541 23.95 26.73 -6.38
C TYR A 541 22.50 27.16 -6.64
N LYS A 542 21.53 26.50 -6.01
CA LYS A 542 20.12 26.93 -6.01
C LYS A 542 19.93 28.27 -5.31
N ARG A 543 20.59 28.50 -4.18
CA ARG A 543 20.60 29.80 -3.49
C ARG A 543 21.22 30.91 -4.34
N ILE A 544 22.33 30.62 -5.04
CA ILE A 544 22.94 31.55 -6.00
C ILE A 544 21.94 31.90 -7.11
N PHE A 545 21.29 30.89 -7.70
CA PHE A 545 20.28 31.08 -8.75
C PHE A 545 19.15 32.02 -8.30
N TYR A 546 18.58 31.80 -7.11
CA TYR A 546 17.48 32.62 -6.61
C TYR A 546 17.90 33.95 -5.94
N GLY A 547 19.19 34.31 -5.99
CA GLY A 547 19.69 35.65 -5.63
C GLY A 547 20.18 35.83 -4.20
N GLN A 548 20.55 34.75 -3.49
CA GLN A 548 21.30 34.85 -2.24
C GLN A 548 22.81 34.95 -2.51
N THR A 549 23.51 35.80 -1.73
CA THR A 549 24.94 36.10 -1.89
C THR A 549 25.86 34.90 -1.64
N ARG A 550 27.00 34.88 -2.36
CA ARG A 550 28.04 33.84 -2.43
C ARG A 550 28.73 33.45 -1.11
N ASN A 551 28.61 34.28 -0.06
CA ASN A 551 29.35 34.12 1.20
C ASN A 551 28.50 33.44 2.27
N TYR A 552 28.55 32.10 2.32
CA TYR A 552 28.17 31.37 3.53
C TYR A 552 29.00 30.10 3.70
N TYR A 553 30.32 30.27 3.83
CA TYR A 553 31.18 29.37 4.59
C TYR A 553 32.32 30.21 5.18
N SER A 554 32.18 30.60 6.45
CA SER A 554 33.30 30.74 7.39
C SER A 554 32.79 31.17 8.76
N SER A 555 32.81 30.26 9.73
CA SER A 555 33.36 30.55 11.05
C SER A 555 33.77 29.25 11.73
N GLU A 556 34.78 28.59 11.16
CA GLU A 556 35.77 27.94 12.01
C GLU A 556 36.66 29.05 12.58
N THR A 557 36.28 29.56 13.74
CA THR A 557 37.24 30.10 14.70
C THR A 557 36.94 29.40 16.01
N GLY A 558 37.80 28.44 16.35
CA GLY A 558 37.73 27.78 17.64
C GLY A 558 37.97 28.78 18.75
N ASP A 559 37.04 28.84 19.71
CA ASP A 559 37.37 29.19 21.08
C ASP A 559 37.46 27.89 21.87
N VAL A 560 38.69 27.56 22.24
CA VAL A 560 39.00 26.57 23.29
C VAL A 560 38.40 27.13 24.59
N TYR A 561 37.74 26.27 25.37
CA TYR A 561 37.00 26.56 26.61
C TYR A 561 35.50 26.89 26.44
N THR A 562 34.68 25.89 26.06
CA THR A 562 33.58 25.39 26.90
C THR A 562 32.87 24.21 26.21
N ASN A 563 32.87 23.05 26.85
CA ASN A 563 32.12 21.85 26.41
C ASN A 563 30.61 22.03 26.61
N ARG A 564 29.94 22.78 25.72
CA ARG A 564 28.48 22.69 25.53
C ARG A 564 28.15 22.77 24.04
N LYS A 565 27.96 21.62 23.41
CA LYS A 565 27.23 21.50 22.13
C LYS A 565 25.78 21.91 22.38
N LYS A 566 25.42 23.15 22.04
CA LYS A 566 24.04 23.52 21.74
C LYS A 566 23.86 23.38 20.23
N GLU A 567 23.22 22.30 19.80
CA GLU A 567 22.62 22.21 18.47
C GLU A 567 21.54 23.28 18.36
N VAL A 568 21.88 24.40 17.74
CA VAL A 568 20.89 25.33 17.18
C VAL A 568 21.28 25.48 15.72
N SER A 569 20.76 24.57 14.88
CA SER A 569 20.74 24.81 13.44
C SER A 569 19.87 26.05 13.20
N PRO A 570 20.39 27.13 12.58
CA PRO A 570 19.52 28.19 12.13
C PRO A 570 18.60 27.61 11.05
N VAL A 571 17.29 27.69 11.27
CA VAL A 571 16.28 27.42 10.24
C VAL A 571 16.43 28.53 9.21
N ILE A 572 17.29 28.32 8.22
CA ILE A 572 17.42 29.21 7.06
C ILE A 572 16.25 28.89 6.16
N GLU A 573 15.34 29.85 5.96
CA GLU A 573 14.23 29.73 5.02
C GLU A 573 14.78 29.36 3.62
N ALA A 574 14.30 28.24 3.08
CA ALA A 574 14.66 27.82 1.73
C ALA A 574 14.13 28.87 0.73
N VAL A 575 15.03 29.51 -0.02
CA VAL A 575 14.63 30.41 -1.10
C VAL A 575 14.32 29.59 -2.34
N ASP A 576 13.16 29.85 -2.91
CA ASP A 576 12.59 29.19 -4.06
C ASP A 576 12.02 30.21 -5.06
N PHE A 577 11.40 29.70 -6.12
CA PHE A 577 10.81 30.51 -7.19
C PHE A 577 9.69 31.45 -6.70
N HIS A 578 9.03 31.13 -5.58
CA HIS A 578 7.92 31.92 -5.04
C HIS A 578 8.39 32.97 -4.02
N THR A 579 9.54 32.75 -3.39
CA THR A 579 10.10 33.59 -2.32
C THR A 579 11.26 34.46 -2.78
N THR A 580 11.78 34.24 -3.99
CA THR A 580 12.85 35.05 -4.58
C THR A 580 12.43 36.51 -4.83
N LYS A 581 13.38 37.42 -4.63
CA LYS A 581 13.22 38.86 -4.94
C LYS A 581 13.60 39.21 -6.38
N LYS A 582 14.15 38.26 -7.15
CA LYS A 582 14.49 38.49 -8.56
C LYS A 582 13.21 38.67 -9.39
N LYS A 583 13.28 39.54 -10.40
CA LYS A 583 12.20 39.69 -11.39
C LYS A 583 12.06 38.41 -12.21
N LYS A 584 10.82 38.02 -12.53
CA LYS A 584 10.52 36.78 -13.27
C LYS A 584 11.20 36.75 -14.64
N GLU A 585 11.22 37.87 -15.34
CA GLU A 585 11.85 37.98 -16.66
C GLU A 585 13.35 37.67 -16.58
N HIS A 586 14.03 38.17 -15.53
CA HIS A 586 15.45 37.92 -15.32
C HIS A 586 15.71 36.45 -14.92
N LEU A 587 14.88 35.88 -14.05
CA LEU A 587 14.96 34.46 -13.68
C LEU A 587 14.79 33.53 -14.89
N PHE A 588 13.93 33.87 -15.83
CA PHE A 588 13.74 33.09 -17.05
C PHE A 588 14.95 33.14 -17.98
N LEU A 589 15.59 34.32 -18.11
CA LEU A 589 16.83 34.46 -18.87
C LEU A 589 17.98 33.67 -18.21
N GLU A 590 18.13 33.74 -16.89
CA GLU A 590 19.12 32.95 -16.15
C GLU A 590 18.86 31.43 -16.24
N ALA A 591 17.61 31.00 -16.06
CA ALA A 591 17.22 29.59 -16.17
C ALA A 591 17.60 29.04 -17.54
N ARG A 592 17.31 29.81 -18.59
CA ARG A 592 17.65 29.47 -19.97
C ARG A 592 19.16 29.39 -20.19
N ALA A 593 19.93 30.36 -19.69
CA ALA A 593 21.39 30.35 -19.78
C ALA A 593 21.98 29.11 -19.09
N LEU A 594 21.55 28.82 -17.86
CA LEU A 594 21.94 27.62 -17.11
C LEU A 594 21.62 26.34 -17.90
N TYR A 595 20.40 26.20 -18.40
CA TYR A 595 19.98 25.04 -19.19
C TYR A 595 20.87 24.85 -20.42
N GLN A 596 21.11 25.91 -21.19
CA GLN A 596 21.95 25.85 -22.40
C GLN A 596 23.38 25.44 -22.09
N VAL A 597 24.02 26.08 -21.09
CA VAL A 597 25.40 25.77 -20.66
C VAL A 597 25.55 24.31 -20.25
N VAL A 598 24.60 23.79 -19.47
CA VAL A 598 24.65 22.42 -18.96
C VAL A 598 24.46 21.41 -20.10
N TYR A 599 23.49 21.64 -20.98
CA TYR A 599 23.18 20.72 -22.08
C TYR A 599 24.30 20.70 -23.13
N ASP A 600 24.88 21.84 -23.47
CA ASP A 600 26.04 21.90 -24.39
C ASP A 600 27.25 21.16 -23.81
N TYR A 601 27.49 21.31 -22.51
CA TYR A 601 28.56 20.57 -21.86
C TYR A 601 28.27 19.06 -21.85
N ALA A 602 27.04 18.65 -21.53
CA ALA A 602 26.63 17.25 -21.51
C ALA A 602 26.79 16.61 -22.89
N GLU A 603 26.33 17.27 -23.95
CA GLU A 603 26.49 16.82 -25.34
C GLU A 603 27.97 16.75 -25.74
N SER A 604 28.80 17.71 -25.32
CA SER A 604 30.24 17.64 -25.54
C SER A 604 30.88 16.44 -24.84
N GLN A 605 30.43 16.04 -23.64
CA GLN A 605 30.94 14.84 -22.98
C GLN A 605 30.45 13.57 -23.67
N ARG A 606 29.19 13.53 -24.10
CA ARG A 606 28.62 12.41 -24.86
C ARG A 606 29.42 12.11 -26.12
N ARG A 607 29.81 13.14 -26.87
CA ARG A 607 30.64 13.01 -28.10
C ARG A 607 32.05 12.48 -27.83
N LYS A 608 32.58 12.70 -26.61
CA LYS A 608 33.91 12.21 -26.20
C LYS A 608 33.86 10.81 -25.57
N ALA A 609 32.68 10.32 -25.23
CA ALA A 609 32.50 9.03 -24.58
C ALA A 609 32.86 7.88 -25.52
N SER A 610 33.59 6.91 -24.98
CA SER A 610 34.07 5.72 -25.67
C SER A 610 33.14 4.51 -25.50
N SER A 611 32.19 4.58 -24.56
CA SER A 611 31.22 3.52 -24.28
C SER A 611 29.80 4.04 -24.08
N ILE A 612 28.80 3.17 -24.28
CA ILE A 612 27.38 3.46 -24.02
C ILE A 612 27.16 3.93 -22.57
N LYS A 613 27.85 3.31 -21.61
CA LYS A 613 27.76 3.67 -20.19
C LYS A 613 28.27 5.08 -19.91
N GLU A 614 29.35 5.48 -20.58
CA GLU A 614 29.86 6.86 -20.50
C GLU A 614 28.90 7.85 -21.18
N GLN A 615 28.30 7.48 -22.31
CA GLN A 615 27.28 8.29 -22.97
C GLN A 615 26.05 8.49 -22.06
N GLN A 616 25.52 7.43 -21.43
CA GLN A 616 24.44 7.56 -20.44
C GLN A 616 24.83 8.42 -19.23
N SER A 617 26.08 8.30 -18.77
CA SER A 617 26.60 9.11 -17.66
C SER A 617 26.67 10.59 -18.01
N SER A 618 26.89 10.95 -19.28
CA SER A 618 26.85 12.35 -19.72
C SER A 618 25.45 12.97 -19.64
N ILE A 619 24.39 12.19 -19.88
CA ILE A 619 23.00 12.68 -19.79
C ILE A 619 22.64 13.07 -18.35
N ARG A 620 23.20 12.36 -17.35
CA ARG A 620 23.01 12.69 -15.92
C ARG A 620 23.40 14.12 -15.58
N LEU A 621 24.34 14.72 -16.31
CA LEU A 621 24.81 16.08 -16.10
C LEU A 621 23.68 17.11 -16.32
N CYS A 622 22.73 16.82 -17.22
CA CYS A 622 21.55 17.64 -17.47
C CYS A 622 20.71 17.86 -16.21
N GLY A 623 20.80 16.95 -15.24
CA GLY A 623 20.07 17.04 -13.98
C GLY A 623 20.41 18.28 -13.15
N PHE A 624 21.60 18.86 -13.30
CA PHE A 624 21.96 20.08 -12.55
C PHE A 624 21.02 21.24 -12.87
N ALA A 625 20.70 21.45 -14.15
CA ALA A 625 19.80 22.52 -14.58
C ALA A 625 18.40 22.37 -13.95
N TRP A 626 17.87 21.15 -13.94
CA TRP A 626 16.56 20.85 -13.36
C TRP A 626 16.53 20.92 -11.83
N ARG A 627 17.62 20.53 -11.16
CA ARG A 627 17.73 20.59 -9.70
C ARG A 627 17.84 22.02 -9.17
N VAL A 628 18.50 22.91 -9.92
CA VAL A 628 18.72 24.31 -9.52
C VAL A 628 17.57 25.22 -9.98
N ALA A 629 17.15 25.10 -11.24
CA ALA A 629 16.21 26.03 -11.86
C ALA A 629 14.90 25.35 -12.34
N GLY A 630 14.59 24.13 -11.89
CA GLY A 630 13.48 23.32 -12.40
C GLY A 630 12.13 24.04 -12.45
N THR A 631 11.74 24.70 -11.35
CA THR A 631 10.48 25.46 -11.29
C THR A 631 10.46 26.64 -12.27
N ALA A 632 11.57 27.38 -12.39
CA ALA A 632 11.69 28.48 -13.34
C ALA A 632 11.66 28.01 -14.79
N LEU A 633 12.31 26.87 -15.10
CA LEU A 633 12.30 26.24 -16.42
C LEU A 633 10.89 25.75 -16.79
N CYS A 634 10.19 25.11 -15.85
CA CYS A 634 8.80 24.67 -16.05
C CYS A 634 7.87 25.85 -16.32
N ALA A 635 7.96 26.91 -15.50
CA ALA A 635 7.17 28.13 -15.68
C ALA A 635 7.46 28.83 -17.02
N LEU A 636 8.73 28.86 -17.45
CA LEU A 636 9.12 29.39 -18.76
C LEU A 636 8.53 28.55 -19.90
N CYS A 637 8.56 27.22 -19.79
CA CYS A 637 7.99 26.32 -20.78
C CYS A 637 6.47 26.53 -20.93
N ILE A 638 5.73 26.61 -19.83
CA ILE A 638 4.28 26.89 -19.84
C ILE A 638 4.01 28.25 -20.49
N SER A 639 4.76 29.29 -20.11
CA SER A 639 4.60 30.64 -20.64
C SER A 639 4.82 30.69 -22.16
N SER A 640 5.77 29.90 -22.68
CA SER A 640 6.05 29.84 -24.12
C SER A 640 4.95 29.20 -24.97
N ARG A 641 4.06 28.40 -24.35
CA ARG A 641 2.95 27.72 -25.05
C ARG A 641 1.66 28.56 -25.10
N ALA A 642 1.63 29.73 -24.48
CA ALA A 642 0.45 30.58 -24.34
C ALA A 642 -0.77 29.89 -23.68
N GLU A 643 -0.53 28.81 -22.94
CA GLU A 643 -1.54 28.08 -22.19
C GLU A 643 -1.78 28.73 -20.82
N LYS A 644 -3.04 28.78 -20.36
CA LYS A 644 -3.35 29.25 -19.00
C LYS A 644 -3.08 28.10 -18.01
N PRO A 645 -2.23 28.30 -16.98
CA PRO A 645 -2.02 27.28 -15.96
C PRO A 645 -3.33 27.04 -15.21
N MET A 646 -3.69 25.77 -15.03
CA MET A 646 -4.82 25.37 -14.20
C MET A 646 -4.34 25.16 -12.76
N LEU A 647 -4.99 25.83 -11.79
CA LEU A 647 -4.65 25.66 -10.38
C LEU A 647 -5.21 24.30 -9.92
N CYS A 648 -4.32 23.37 -9.57
CA CYS A 648 -4.68 22.06 -9.03
C CYS A 648 -3.98 21.87 -7.69
N SER A 649 -4.72 21.50 -6.64
CA SER A 649 -4.10 21.19 -5.35
C SER A 649 -3.27 19.91 -5.44
N GLU A 650 -2.26 19.74 -4.59
CA GLU A 650 -1.46 18.50 -4.58
C GLU A 650 -2.33 17.27 -4.28
N SER A 651 -3.41 17.43 -3.51
CA SER A 651 -4.39 16.38 -3.25
C SER A 651 -5.21 16.03 -4.50
N ALA A 652 -5.76 17.02 -5.20
CA ALA A 652 -6.50 16.80 -6.45
C ALA A 652 -5.59 16.26 -7.57
N PHE A 653 -4.33 16.69 -7.59
CA PHE A 653 -3.32 16.14 -8.49
C PHE A 653 -3.05 14.66 -8.19
N LYS A 654 -2.84 14.31 -6.91
CA LYS A 654 -2.71 12.93 -6.47
C LYS A 654 -3.95 12.10 -6.76
N GLU A 655 -5.14 12.70 -6.84
CA GLU A 655 -6.38 11.99 -7.17
C GLU A 655 -6.56 11.81 -8.69
N MET A 656 -6.36 12.88 -9.48
CA MET A 656 -6.39 12.85 -10.95
C MET A 656 -5.38 11.88 -11.55
N PHE A 657 -4.22 11.74 -10.90
CA PHE A 657 -3.15 10.84 -11.32
C PHE A 657 -3.07 9.56 -10.47
N GLY A 658 -3.99 9.32 -9.53
CA GLY A 658 -3.78 8.33 -8.46
C GLY A 658 -4.73 7.15 -8.35
N ARG A 659 -4.10 6.09 -7.81
CA ARG A 659 -4.62 4.85 -7.21
C ARG A 659 -5.50 3.99 -8.12
N THR A 660 -4.85 3.32 -9.07
CA THR A 660 -5.21 1.93 -9.38
C THR A 660 -5.14 1.10 -8.11
#